data_AF-A0A7W8DL75-F1
#
_entry.id   AF-A0A7W8DL75-F1
#
_cell.length_a   1.000
_cell.length_b   1.000
_cell.length_c   1.000
_cell.angle_alpha   90.00
_cell.angle_beta   90.00
_cell.angle_gamma   90.00
#
_symmetry.space_group_name_H-M   'P 1'
#
loop_
_entity.id
_entity.type
_entity.pdbx_description
1 polymer ?
#
loop_
_entity_poly.entity_id
_entity_poly.type
_entity_poly.pdbx_seq_one_letter_code
_entity_poly.pdbx_strand_id
1 'polypeptide(L)'
;MKPLPQAIQAIRAALKEEMPPSALTDAAFVYAQNCTDAERRLDRVSAMLQKGSDYQALQVAEEEPPLLDLVAALSFGEEKNWQIYCETHGLKAAPRLDANSVCELEALYAKGISANHPLYKDFRAAVLSRDDEKSIRIIRTILKLNPQDDNAQKELQRLENKALQEKMDELREALKTDDEECIATLTESIKAMAPPSKLERLDVFQQGEDVRAALRRRQAEAHVPDTLAVIQKMKAEGQWRQVGQMLADLDSLFKEHGLVPADDGQQSVIAELTQYHAKSKAADEKQHNFERTLKGFLSFVQEVETRLLTGSGVTYEEIAEKDETFVKRWKELEGYHLPVEAESLNRLRAAGHELRARLEGMQRGMRLRSMALAAGTLAVLCCVSAVGLHAWKAWTLTQELASYQSKENTGAAEDLIKTLRKDEDLLLRWPYLQAKIEEVNSWASKSRGIDKQAEDALLALEKSFSGDSTSLPPVKLLRQLDDAEALVKQLGGDLAASPRNRLAALKTKADLHLAATLKQLTASTTTTLTELEQRSASELTHEKLTTSISTSIKGIEQQLKPLEALLKPEVPALTLPADLSSRIRALRQQTDTFQKDLSSFADLRAETARATTLEDYRKAIAKWQAVKFAEAAASLKMLDTMPGEKAFQAALFTGGDLEVLQAILDDKSGRQMVPDTLLGSELKTILGLLHDEFLNNIFENTITHYSSKKPNSTYWSVGKPEQSIVGSSTRWSAKFYEPDITQTSVLFIQRSLTRVGILGEYQGDAVLNSRLSQASEMMNQLALNRVTDEKGERMYKTIQEVCDRLVQDTHDAPLAKACVLLKLESMMLLRPRDWGLHYSPSLQQDLQKLHQILANSPLRSEDWLVESSRKKWTVPLSEFFAACKKRTYQTEANAHRTYLRAAITAGLKFAGYVESDLTLSLNQQGRGAAELWVLGKEGGKPLMVANPSPAGSSTFSHISAPGALPLSPVFYVPADRQALLRQYKEALSASGTGSDLKPFSGESLFLTQP
;
A
#
# COMPACT_ATOMS: atom_id res chain seq x y z
N MET A 1 -16.74 1.36 18.30
CA MET A 1 -16.31 0.88 19.64
C MET A 1 -16.65 -0.57 19.97
N LYS A 2 -17.52 -1.30 19.23
CA LYS A 2 -17.88 -2.70 19.55
C LYS A 2 -16.70 -3.69 19.81
N PRO A 3 -15.51 -3.61 19.17
CA PRO A 3 -14.44 -4.59 19.41
C PRO A 3 -13.60 -4.36 20.68
N LEU A 4 -13.56 -3.15 21.24
CA LEU A 4 -12.69 -2.83 22.40
C LEU A 4 -13.20 -3.43 23.73
N PRO A 5 -14.50 -3.32 24.09
CA PRO A 5 -15.03 -3.96 25.29
C PRO A 5 -14.89 -5.48 25.26
N GLN A 6 -15.08 -6.09 24.08
CA GLN A 6 -14.89 -7.53 23.86
C GLN A 6 -13.42 -7.94 24.05
N ALA A 7 -12.48 -7.16 23.53
CA ALA A 7 -11.05 -7.38 23.74
C ALA A 7 -10.66 -7.27 25.22
N ILE A 8 -11.16 -6.26 25.95
CA ILE A 8 -10.87 -6.11 27.40
C ILE A 8 -11.49 -7.25 28.22
N GLN A 9 -12.69 -7.71 27.87
CA GLN A 9 -13.28 -8.90 28.51
C GLN A 9 -12.44 -10.15 28.25
N ALA A 10 -11.96 -10.35 27.02
CA ALA A 10 -11.07 -11.45 26.67
C ALA A 10 -9.74 -11.40 27.44
N ILE A 11 -9.17 -10.20 27.59
CA ILE A 11 -7.95 -9.97 28.38
C ILE A 11 -8.16 -10.31 29.86
N ARG A 12 -9.25 -9.82 30.47
CA ARG A 12 -9.60 -10.11 31.87
C ARG A 12 -9.85 -11.61 32.10
N ALA A 13 -10.46 -12.30 31.14
CA ALA A 13 -10.69 -13.74 31.23
C ALA A 13 -9.38 -14.55 31.09
N ALA A 14 -8.45 -14.09 30.25
CA ALA A 14 -7.13 -14.71 30.13
C ALA A 14 -6.25 -14.52 31.37
N LEU A 15 -6.31 -13.35 32.02
CA LEU A 15 -5.65 -13.11 33.31
C LEU A 15 -6.19 -13.99 34.45
N LYS A 16 -7.37 -14.59 34.28
CA LYS A 16 -8.01 -15.53 35.22
C LYS A 16 -7.86 -17.01 34.83
N GLU A 17 -6.99 -17.31 33.86
CA GLU A 17 -6.67 -18.67 33.37
C GLU A 17 -7.83 -19.47 32.73
N GLU A 18 -8.87 -18.81 32.19
CA GLU A 18 -10.05 -19.50 31.62
C GLU A 18 -10.19 -19.44 30.09
N MET A 19 -9.16 -19.02 29.31
CA MET A 19 -9.30 -18.85 27.84
C MET A 19 -8.18 -19.42 26.95
N PRO A 20 -8.52 -19.87 25.72
CA PRO A 20 -7.56 -20.38 24.75
C PRO A 20 -6.76 -19.26 24.02
N PRO A 21 -5.55 -19.56 23.47
CA PRO A 21 -4.56 -18.55 23.07
C PRO A 21 -4.88 -17.69 21.82
N SER A 22 -5.74 -18.13 20.91
CA SER A 22 -5.95 -17.45 19.60
C SER A 22 -6.91 -16.26 19.67
N ALA A 23 -7.96 -16.33 20.50
CA ALA A 23 -8.80 -15.15 20.78
C ALA A 23 -8.02 -14.07 21.55
N LEU A 24 -6.96 -14.49 22.26
CA LEU A 24 -6.11 -13.64 23.07
C LEU A 24 -5.10 -12.83 22.24
N THR A 25 -4.58 -13.37 21.14
CA THR A 25 -3.69 -12.64 20.22
C THR A 25 -4.42 -11.48 19.54
N ASP A 26 -5.65 -11.70 19.10
CA ASP A 26 -6.45 -10.67 18.45
C ASP A 26 -6.88 -9.60 19.45
N ALA A 27 -7.32 -10.01 20.65
CA ALA A 27 -7.63 -9.08 21.74
C ALA A 27 -6.40 -8.25 22.15
N ALA A 28 -5.21 -8.87 22.24
CA ALA A 28 -3.95 -8.18 22.54
C ALA A 28 -3.60 -7.14 21.47
N PHE A 29 -3.78 -7.49 20.19
CA PHE A 29 -3.52 -6.58 19.09
C PHE A 29 -4.47 -5.37 19.09
N VAL A 30 -5.78 -5.63 19.21
CA VAL A 30 -6.82 -4.59 19.25
C VAL A 30 -6.58 -3.66 20.44
N TYR A 31 -6.30 -4.21 21.63
CA TYR A 31 -6.00 -3.40 22.81
C TYR A 31 -4.72 -2.56 22.63
N ALA A 32 -3.63 -3.15 22.15
CA ALA A 32 -2.37 -2.43 21.93
C ALA A 32 -2.49 -1.32 20.88
N GLN A 33 -3.30 -1.53 19.84
CA GLN A 33 -3.57 -0.50 18.83
C GLN A 33 -4.31 0.69 19.42
N ASN A 34 -5.40 0.46 20.16
CA ASN A 34 -6.17 1.54 20.78
C ASN A 34 -5.35 2.32 21.83
N CYS A 35 -4.50 1.64 22.62
CA CYS A 35 -3.57 2.32 23.52
C CYS A 35 -2.53 3.18 22.76
N THR A 36 -2.02 2.71 21.62
CA THR A 36 -1.06 3.46 20.80
C THR A 36 -1.70 4.72 20.21
N ASP A 37 -2.94 4.61 19.73
CA ASP A 37 -3.66 5.73 19.13
C ASP A 37 -4.08 6.76 20.20
N ALA A 38 -4.49 6.30 21.38
CA ALA A 38 -4.75 7.17 22.53
C ALA A 38 -3.48 7.92 22.98
N GLU A 39 -2.35 7.23 23.07
CA GLU A 39 -1.08 7.83 23.51
C GLU A 39 -0.58 8.90 22.53
N ARG A 40 -0.61 8.64 21.22
CA ARG A 40 -0.26 9.64 20.21
C ARG A 40 -1.14 10.89 20.29
N ARG A 41 -2.40 10.74 20.68
CA ARG A 41 -3.32 11.87 20.86
C ARG A 41 -3.03 12.62 22.16
N LEU A 42 -2.71 11.91 23.25
CA LEU A 42 -2.24 12.51 24.50
C LEU A 42 -0.96 13.32 24.29
N ASP A 43 0.02 12.80 23.53
CA ASP A 43 1.25 13.52 23.16
C ASP A 43 0.96 14.84 22.44
N ARG A 44 0.06 14.81 21.45
CA ARG A 44 -0.36 16.01 20.71
C ARG A 44 -1.03 17.02 21.61
N VAL A 45 -1.91 16.57 22.51
CA VAL A 45 -2.60 17.41 23.48
C VAL A 45 -1.61 18.03 24.46
N SER A 46 -0.70 17.25 25.05
CA SER A 46 0.34 17.73 25.96
C SER A 46 1.22 18.80 25.29
N ALA A 47 1.66 18.55 24.04
CA ALA A 47 2.43 19.53 23.29
C ALA A 47 1.68 20.84 22.99
N MET A 48 0.35 20.80 22.89
CA MET A 48 -0.51 21.99 22.73
C MET A 48 -0.69 22.73 24.06
N LEU A 49 -0.85 22.01 25.16
CA LEU A 49 -0.97 22.58 26.51
C LEU A 49 0.32 23.28 26.94
N GLN A 50 1.49 22.68 26.65
CA GLN A 50 2.79 23.31 26.88
C GLN A 50 2.98 24.64 26.12
N LYS A 51 2.28 24.81 24.99
CA LYS A 51 2.30 26.04 24.17
C LYS A 51 1.23 27.06 24.59
N GLY A 52 0.42 26.76 25.60
CA GLY A 52 -0.70 27.60 26.04
C GLY A 52 -1.89 27.62 25.07
N SER A 53 -1.99 26.63 24.17
CA SER A 53 -3.07 26.49 23.18
C SER A 53 -4.23 25.64 23.71
N ASP A 54 -4.76 25.99 24.88
CA ASP A 54 -5.84 25.29 25.60
C ASP A 54 -7.04 24.95 24.70
N TYR A 55 -7.44 25.88 23.81
CA TYR A 55 -8.57 25.67 22.89
C TYR A 55 -8.30 24.59 21.84
N GLN A 56 -7.09 24.57 21.26
CA GLN A 56 -6.71 23.58 20.25
C GLN A 56 -6.53 22.19 20.87
N ALA A 57 -6.01 22.14 22.10
CA ALA A 57 -5.92 20.92 22.88
C ALA A 57 -7.31 20.29 23.11
N LEU A 58 -8.32 21.10 23.46
CA LEU A 58 -9.71 20.64 23.59
C LEU A 58 -10.29 20.12 22.27
N GLN A 59 -10.02 20.78 21.13
CA GLN A 59 -10.51 20.32 19.82
C GLN A 59 -9.94 18.93 19.47
N VAL A 60 -8.63 18.72 19.66
CA VAL A 60 -7.99 17.41 19.39
C VAL A 60 -8.46 16.33 20.38
N ALA A 61 -8.74 16.70 21.63
CA ALA A 61 -9.29 15.79 22.62
C ALA A 61 -10.73 15.34 22.30
N GLU A 62 -11.54 16.19 21.66
CA GLU A 62 -12.93 15.88 21.30
C GLU A 62 -13.11 15.26 19.91
N GLU A 63 -12.03 15.01 19.15
CA GLU A 63 -12.09 14.16 17.95
C GLU A 63 -12.65 12.77 18.32
N GLU A 64 -13.59 12.22 17.54
CA GLU A 64 -14.24 10.94 17.87
C GLU A 64 -13.26 9.74 17.73
N PRO A 65 -13.22 8.81 18.70
CA PRO A 65 -13.90 8.84 20.01
C PRO A 65 -13.22 9.83 20.98
N PRO A 66 -13.97 10.53 21.85
CA PRO A 66 -13.39 11.48 22.80
C PRO A 66 -12.27 10.87 23.64
N LEU A 67 -11.17 11.61 23.81
CA LEU A 67 -9.91 11.05 24.30
C LEU A 67 -10.00 10.57 25.76
N LEU A 68 -10.62 11.33 26.66
CA LEU A 68 -10.78 10.91 28.06
C LEU A 68 -11.70 9.70 28.20
N ASP A 69 -12.76 9.61 27.38
CA ASP A 69 -13.66 8.45 27.36
C ASP A 69 -12.93 7.19 26.83
N LEU A 70 -12.08 7.36 25.81
CA LEU A 70 -11.23 6.29 25.29
C LEU A 70 -10.19 5.84 26.33
N VAL A 71 -9.51 6.77 26.99
CA VAL A 71 -8.53 6.48 28.05
C VAL A 71 -9.20 5.76 29.23
N ALA A 72 -10.39 6.21 29.64
CA ALA A 72 -11.18 5.55 30.68
C ALA A 72 -11.60 4.13 30.25
N ALA A 73 -12.02 3.96 28.99
CA ALA A 73 -12.39 2.64 28.46
C ALA A 73 -11.18 1.69 28.38
N LEU A 74 -9.98 2.20 28.11
CA LEU A 74 -8.73 1.43 28.08
C LEU A 74 -8.20 1.12 29.49
N SER A 75 -8.64 1.85 30.50
CA SER A 75 -8.26 1.65 31.90
C SER A 75 -9.18 0.62 32.57
N PHE A 76 -8.66 -0.58 32.82
CA PHE A 76 -9.42 -1.72 33.36
C PHE A 76 -8.87 -2.29 34.68
N GLY A 77 -7.78 -1.72 35.22
CA GLY A 77 -7.23 -1.95 36.56
C GLY A 77 -6.16 -3.05 36.66
N GLU A 78 -5.98 -3.87 35.63
CA GLU A 78 -5.00 -4.98 35.61
C GLU A 78 -3.95 -4.81 34.48
N GLU A 79 -3.73 -3.60 33.99
CA GLU A 79 -2.87 -3.31 32.83
C GLU A 79 -1.41 -3.71 33.08
N LYS A 80 -0.94 -3.54 34.33
CA LYS A 80 0.41 -3.98 34.73
C LYS A 80 0.57 -5.49 34.65
N ASN A 81 -0.43 -6.23 35.12
CA ASN A 81 -0.44 -7.69 35.08
C ASN A 81 -0.56 -8.18 33.64
N TRP A 82 -1.38 -7.50 32.83
CA TRP A 82 -1.51 -7.77 31.40
C TRP A 82 -0.21 -7.53 30.63
N GLN A 83 0.52 -6.46 30.92
CA GLN A 83 1.80 -6.18 30.29
C GLN A 83 2.82 -7.29 30.58
N ILE A 84 2.93 -7.71 31.85
CA ILE A 84 3.79 -8.83 32.26
C ILE A 84 3.34 -10.13 31.57
N TYR A 85 2.03 -10.36 31.48
CA TYR A 85 1.47 -11.52 30.79
C TYR A 85 1.84 -11.52 29.30
N CYS A 86 1.72 -10.39 28.61
CA CYS A 86 2.08 -10.25 27.20
C CYS A 86 3.58 -10.48 26.96
N GLU A 87 4.44 -9.89 27.79
CA GLU A 87 5.90 -10.07 27.69
C GLU A 87 6.30 -11.53 27.91
N THR A 88 5.65 -12.22 28.85
CA THR A 88 5.90 -13.64 29.15
C THR A 88 5.45 -14.57 28.02
N HIS A 89 4.36 -14.24 27.33
CA HIS A 89 3.75 -15.09 26.30
C HIS A 89 4.07 -14.64 24.85
N GLY A 90 4.96 -13.66 24.66
CA GLY A 90 5.34 -13.17 23.34
C GLY A 90 4.21 -12.44 22.59
N LEU A 91 3.25 -11.87 23.31
CA LEU A 91 2.14 -11.10 22.75
C LEU A 91 2.52 -9.63 22.62
N LYS A 92 1.82 -8.90 21.73
CA LYS A 92 2.05 -7.45 21.54
C LYS A 92 1.68 -6.68 22.81
N ALA A 93 2.69 -6.23 23.56
CA ALA A 93 2.50 -5.38 24.72
C ALA A 93 2.01 -3.99 24.30
N ALA A 94 0.97 -3.49 24.97
CA ALA A 94 0.44 -2.14 24.75
C ALA A 94 1.37 -1.09 25.38
N PRO A 95 1.53 0.10 24.77
CA PRO A 95 2.20 1.22 25.43
C PRO A 95 1.40 1.66 26.67
N ARG A 96 2.11 2.17 27.69
CA ARG A 96 1.48 2.77 28.86
C ARG A 96 0.99 4.17 28.50
N LEU A 97 -0.23 4.49 28.92
CA LEU A 97 -0.78 5.83 28.75
C LEU A 97 -0.09 6.80 29.71
N ASP A 98 0.33 7.97 29.23
CA ASP A 98 0.97 8.97 30.07
C ASP A 98 -0.02 9.60 31.06
N ALA A 99 0.08 9.18 32.32
CA ALA A 99 -0.77 9.64 33.40
C ALA A 99 -0.66 11.16 33.64
N ASN A 100 0.49 11.78 33.35
CA ASN A 100 0.66 13.22 33.51
C ASN A 100 -0.16 13.99 32.47
N SER A 101 -0.06 13.60 31.19
CA SER A 101 -0.86 14.18 30.11
C SER A 101 -2.36 14.02 30.33
N VAL A 102 -2.80 12.87 30.89
CA VAL A 102 -4.20 12.66 31.28
C VAL A 102 -4.61 13.63 32.40
N CYS A 103 -3.81 13.77 33.46
CA CYS A 103 -4.08 14.71 34.55
C CYS A 103 -4.10 16.17 34.08
N GLU A 104 -3.20 16.57 33.19
CA GLU A 104 -3.17 17.91 32.58
C GLU A 104 -4.43 18.20 31.77
N LEU A 105 -4.90 17.19 31.01
CA LEU A 105 -6.15 17.28 30.26
C LEU A 105 -7.35 17.33 31.20
N GLU A 106 -7.44 16.48 32.23
CA GLU A 106 -8.50 16.53 33.24
C GLU A 106 -8.54 17.90 33.96
N ALA A 107 -7.38 18.46 34.29
CA ALA A 107 -7.27 19.79 34.88
C ALA A 107 -7.77 20.89 33.92
N LEU A 108 -7.55 20.73 32.61
CA LEU A 108 -8.10 21.62 31.59
C LEU A 108 -9.63 21.58 31.55
N TYR A 109 -10.22 20.38 31.62
CA TYR A 109 -11.68 20.24 31.70
C TYR A 109 -12.24 20.80 33.03
N ALA A 110 -11.52 20.65 34.14
CA ALA A 110 -11.93 21.14 35.45
C ALA A 110 -11.88 22.67 35.60
N LYS A 111 -11.09 23.39 34.77
CA LYS A 111 -11.06 24.87 34.76
C LYS A 111 -12.39 25.50 34.32
N GLY A 112 -13.21 24.76 33.58
CA GLY A 112 -14.45 25.27 32.98
C GLY A 112 -14.22 26.34 31.92
N ILE A 113 -15.30 26.79 31.28
CA ILE A 113 -15.24 27.84 30.24
C ILE A 113 -16.14 29.02 30.60
N SER A 114 -15.74 30.25 30.26
CA SER A 114 -16.63 31.40 30.45
C SER A 114 -17.55 31.60 29.24
N ALA A 115 -18.62 32.40 29.37
CA ALA A 115 -19.54 32.72 28.27
C ALA A 115 -18.87 33.43 27.06
N ASN A 116 -17.65 33.95 27.24
CA ASN A 116 -16.84 34.58 26.19
C ASN A 116 -15.85 33.61 25.53
N HIS A 117 -15.89 32.33 25.90
CA HIS A 117 -15.00 31.32 25.32
C HIS A 117 -15.32 31.11 23.82
N PRO A 118 -14.30 30.91 22.96
CA PRO A 118 -14.50 30.68 21.52
C PRO A 118 -15.52 29.59 21.17
N LEU A 119 -15.67 28.55 22.01
CA LEU A 119 -16.70 27.51 21.83
C LEU A 119 -18.13 28.05 21.78
N TYR A 120 -18.49 29.03 22.61
CA TYR A 120 -19.83 29.63 22.55
C TYR A 120 -20.02 30.47 21.28
N LYS A 121 -18.94 31.06 20.75
CA LYS A 121 -18.97 31.78 19.46
C LYS A 121 -19.16 30.79 18.30
N ASP A 122 -18.42 29.68 18.32
CA ASP A 122 -18.50 28.64 17.29
C ASP A 122 -19.85 27.90 17.35
N PHE A 123 -20.40 27.69 18.54
CA PHE A 123 -21.76 27.20 18.72
C PHE A 123 -22.80 28.16 18.11
N ARG A 124 -22.73 29.46 18.40
CA ARG A 124 -23.63 30.47 17.80
C ARG A 124 -23.49 30.50 16.27
N ALA A 125 -22.28 30.36 15.74
CA ALA A 125 -22.03 30.31 14.30
C ALA A 125 -22.61 29.04 13.64
N ALA A 126 -22.53 27.89 14.33
CA ALA A 126 -23.13 26.63 13.87
C ALA A 126 -24.67 26.71 13.85
N VAL A 127 -25.27 27.26 14.91
CA VAL A 127 -26.72 27.49 15.00
C VAL A 127 -27.19 28.47 13.92
N LEU A 128 -26.46 29.56 13.67
CA LEU A 128 -26.78 30.52 12.60
C LEU A 128 -26.68 29.90 11.20
N SER A 129 -25.73 29.00 10.99
CA SER A 129 -25.55 28.26 9.74
C SER A 129 -26.54 27.09 9.57
N ARG A 130 -27.44 26.85 10.54
CA ARG A 130 -28.37 25.70 10.59
C ARG A 130 -27.67 24.34 10.49
N ASP A 131 -26.45 24.27 10.99
CA ASP A 131 -25.67 23.04 11.07
C ASP A 131 -25.96 22.38 12.43
N ASP A 132 -27.10 21.69 12.52
CA ASP A 132 -27.60 21.13 13.77
C ASP A 132 -26.68 20.03 14.33
N GLU A 133 -26.07 19.22 13.46
CA GLU A 133 -25.13 18.17 13.88
C GLU A 133 -23.88 18.77 14.53
N LYS A 134 -23.28 19.78 13.90
CA LYS A 134 -22.15 20.52 14.47
C LYS A 134 -22.55 21.27 15.73
N SER A 135 -23.77 21.81 15.78
CA SER A 135 -24.30 22.49 16.97
C SER A 135 -24.44 21.53 18.16
N ILE A 136 -24.97 20.32 17.95
CA ILE A 136 -25.07 19.27 18.97
C ILE A 136 -23.68 18.85 19.46
N ARG A 137 -22.70 18.69 18.56
CA ARG A 137 -21.32 18.36 18.94
C ARG A 137 -20.71 19.43 19.84
N ILE A 138 -20.75 20.70 19.41
CA ILE A 138 -20.14 21.81 20.16
C ILE A 138 -20.84 22.01 21.51
N ILE A 139 -22.17 21.90 21.58
CA ILE A 139 -22.89 22.12 22.85
C ILE A 139 -22.68 20.98 23.85
N ARG A 140 -22.49 19.74 23.39
CA ARG A 140 -22.06 18.63 24.25
C ARG A 140 -20.69 18.90 24.86
N THR A 141 -19.74 19.43 24.06
CA THR A 141 -18.44 19.87 24.57
C THR A 141 -18.56 21.00 25.58
N ILE A 142 -19.43 21.99 25.33
CA ILE A 142 -19.73 23.06 26.29
C ILE A 142 -20.26 22.49 27.60
N LEU A 143 -21.17 21.51 27.56
CA LEU A 143 -21.73 20.89 28.76
C LEU A 143 -20.75 19.98 29.51
N LYS A 144 -19.78 19.38 28.82
CA LYS A 144 -18.66 18.68 29.49
C LYS A 144 -17.79 19.66 30.28
N LEU A 145 -17.54 20.86 29.73
CA LEU A 145 -16.72 21.89 30.35
C LEU A 145 -17.49 22.68 31.43
N ASN A 146 -18.79 22.89 31.24
CA ASN A 146 -19.70 23.54 32.18
C ASN A 146 -20.96 22.70 32.41
N PRO A 147 -20.90 21.66 33.25
CA PRO A 147 -22.06 20.78 33.49
C PRO A 147 -23.27 21.49 34.08
N GLN A 148 -23.08 22.62 34.75
CA GLN A 148 -24.13 23.41 35.43
C GLN A 148 -24.76 24.49 34.53
N ASP A 149 -24.45 24.54 33.23
CA ASP A 149 -25.05 25.50 32.30
C ASP A 149 -26.47 25.06 31.88
N ASP A 150 -27.47 25.51 32.65
CA ASP A 150 -28.89 25.23 32.41
C ASP A 150 -29.37 25.61 30.99
N ASN A 151 -28.79 26.66 30.40
CA ASN A 151 -29.18 27.10 29.06
C ASN A 151 -28.64 26.15 27.99
N ALA A 152 -27.38 25.75 28.11
CA ALA A 152 -26.79 24.76 27.22
C ALA A 152 -27.49 23.39 27.33
N GLN A 153 -27.92 22.99 28.54
CA GLN A 153 -28.68 21.74 28.75
C GLN A 153 -30.03 21.77 28.02
N LYS A 154 -30.78 22.87 28.18
CA LYS A 154 -32.08 23.04 27.50
C LYS A 154 -31.93 23.10 25.99
N GLU A 155 -30.88 23.74 25.49
CA GLU A 155 -30.64 23.87 24.06
C GLU A 155 -30.15 22.56 23.43
N LEU A 156 -29.36 21.75 24.14
CA LEU A 156 -29.02 20.39 23.72
C LEU A 156 -30.29 19.52 23.63
N GLN A 157 -31.14 19.55 24.66
CA GLN A 157 -32.41 18.83 24.65
C GLN A 157 -33.30 19.28 23.49
N ARG A 158 -33.33 20.59 23.18
CA ARG A 158 -34.10 21.13 22.05
C ARG A 158 -33.59 20.59 20.71
N LEU A 159 -32.28 20.60 20.49
CA LEU A 159 -31.65 20.12 19.25
C LEU A 159 -31.79 18.60 19.10
N GLU A 160 -31.59 17.82 20.16
CA GLU A 160 -31.77 16.36 20.14
C GLU A 160 -33.23 15.97 19.89
N ASN A 161 -34.19 16.68 20.50
CA ASN A 161 -35.61 16.46 20.23
C ASN A 161 -35.98 16.81 18.78
N LYS A 162 -35.41 17.89 18.22
CA LYS A 162 -35.62 18.29 16.83
C LYS A 162 -35.07 17.23 15.87
N ALA A 163 -33.82 16.79 16.07
CA ALA A 163 -33.20 15.78 15.23
C ALA A 163 -33.94 14.43 15.30
N LEU A 164 -34.39 14.03 16.50
CA LEU A 164 -35.22 12.84 16.67
C LEU A 164 -36.56 12.97 15.92
N GLN A 165 -37.20 14.14 16.00
CA GLN A 165 -38.47 14.39 15.32
C GLN A 165 -38.32 14.35 13.79
N GLU A 166 -37.26 14.97 13.25
CA GLU A 166 -36.94 14.92 11.82
C GLU A 166 -36.73 13.48 11.34
N LYS A 167 -35.98 12.66 12.08
CA LYS A 167 -35.81 11.24 11.78
C LYS A 167 -37.08 10.43 11.94
N MET A 168 -37.95 10.78 12.87
CA MET A 168 -39.26 10.14 13.01
C MET A 168 -40.20 10.48 11.85
N ASP A 169 -40.13 11.71 11.32
CA ASP A 169 -40.91 12.10 10.15
C ASP A 169 -40.35 11.45 8.87
N GLU A 170 -39.03 11.32 8.73
CA GLU A 170 -38.39 10.51 7.68
C GLU A 170 -38.85 9.05 7.75
N LEU A 171 -38.84 8.43 8.93
CA LEU A 171 -39.32 7.06 9.11
C LEU A 171 -40.82 6.95 8.77
N ARG A 172 -41.64 7.95 9.12
CA ARG A 172 -43.06 7.96 8.78
C ARG A 172 -43.28 8.02 7.27
N GLU A 173 -42.50 8.80 6.53
CA GLU A 173 -42.57 8.82 5.07
C GLU A 173 -42.03 7.52 4.47
N ALA A 174 -40.93 6.98 5.01
CA ALA A 174 -40.37 5.71 4.57
C ALA A 174 -41.35 4.55 4.78
N LEU A 175 -42.11 4.53 5.88
CA LEU A 175 -43.16 3.53 6.14
C LEU A 175 -44.35 3.61 5.17
N LYS A 176 -44.54 4.72 4.45
CA LYS A 176 -45.52 4.80 3.34
C LYS A 176 -45.00 4.16 2.06
N THR A 177 -43.68 4.01 1.96
CA THR A 177 -43.01 3.30 0.86
C THR A 177 -42.72 1.87 1.29
N ASP A 178 -42.74 0.91 0.37
CA ASP A 178 -42.45 -0.50 0.67
C ASP A 178 -40.92 -0.78 0.69
N ASP A 179 -40.12 0.22 1.05
CA ASP A 179 -38.65 0.12 1.09
C ASP A 179 -38.19 -0.33 2.49
N GLU A 180 -38.22 -1.65 2.69
CA GLU A 180 -37.89 -2.28 3.97
C GLU A 180 -36.46 -1.96 4.46
N GLU A 181 -35.48 -1.77 3.57
CA GLU A 181 -34.09 -1.50 3.95
C GLU A 181 -33.91 -0.03 4.39
N CYS A 182 -34.58 0.90 3.72
CA CYS A 182 -34.65 2.29 4.16
C CYS A 182 -35.32 2.40 5.54
N ILE A 183 -36.43 1.68 5.75
CA ILE A 183 -37.12 1.61 7.05
C ILE A 183 -36.19 1.04 8.12
N ALA A 184 -35.51 -0.07 7.83
CA ALA A 184 -34.59 -0.72 8.77
C ALA A 184 -33.43 0.19 9.20
N THR A 185 -32.78 0.86 8.25
CA THR A 185 -31.64 1.75 8.52
C THR A 185 -32.04 3.01 9.30
N LEU A 186 -33.17 3.63 8.95
CA LEU A 186 -33.71 4.75 9.70
C LEU A 186 -34.05 4.34 11.14
N THR A 187 -34.68 3.19 11.32
CA THR A 187 -35.05 2.69 12.65
C THR A 187 -33.81 2.42 13.52
N GLU A 188 -32.73 1.86 12.97
CA GLU A 188 -31.45 1.69 13.68
C GLU A 188 -30.83 3.03 14.09
N SER A 189 -30.89 4.03 13.20
CA SER A 189 -30.42 5.39 13.49
C SER A 189 -31.20 6.02 14.65
N ILE A 190 -32.53 5.91 14.62
CA ILE A 190 -33.41 6.41 15.69
C ILE A 190 -33.13 5.72 17.02
N LYS A 191 -32.93 4.39 17.00
CA LYS A 191 -32.60 3.59 18.19
C LYS A 191 -31.30 4.01 18.85
N ALA A 192 -30.34 4.54 18.08
CA ALA A 192 -29.10 5.08 18.60
C ALA A 192 -29.24 6.50 19.19
N MET A 193 -30.28 7.26 18.78
CA MET A 193 -30.45 8.67 19.16
C MET A 193 -31.23 8.89 20.46
N ALA A 194 -32.05 7.91 20.88
CA ALA A 194 -32.93 8.08 22.04
C ALA A 194 -32.99 6.81 22.89
N PRO A 195 -33.22 6.96 24.21
CA PRO A 195 -33.33 5.81 25.11
C PRO A 195 -34.59 4.98 24.80
N PRO A 196 -34.57 3.66 25.04
CA PRO A 196 -35.69 2.77 24.75
C PRO A 196 -37.02 3.24 25.33
N SER A 197 -37.02 3.74 26.56
CA SER A 197 -38.21 4.25 27.27
C SER A 197 -38.93 5.40 26.56
N LYS A 198 -38.24 6.17 25.71
CA LYS A 198 -38.82 7.25 24.89
C LYS A 198 -39.34 6.72 23.55
N LEU A 199 -38.70 5.69 23.00
CA LEU A 199 -38.99 5.10 21.69
C LEU A 199 -40.14 4.09 21.75
N GLU A 200 -40.24 3.30 22.82
CA GLU A 200 -41.30 2.30 23.05
C GLU A 200 -42.71 2.90 23.10
N ARG A 201 -42.82 4.22 23.32
CA ARG A 201 -44.10 4.95 23.36
C ARG A 201 -44.53 5.51 21.99
N LEU A 202 -43.72 5.31 20.95
CA LEU A 202 -43.94 5.88 19.62
C LEU A 202 -44.33 4.77 18.64
N ASP A 203 -45.62 4.74 18.26
CA ASP A 203 -46.17 3.70 17.37
C ASP A 203 -45.42 3.59 16.03
N VAL A 204 -44.97 4.73 15.48
CA VAL A 204 -44.20 4.79 14.22
C VAL A 204 -42.85 4.06 14.36
N PHE A 205 -42.19 4.19 15.52
CA PHE A 205 -40.94 3.50 15.78
C PHE A 205 -41.16 2.00 15.94
N GLN A 206 -42.24 1.58 16.61
CA GLN A 206 -42.55 0.17 16.77
C GLN A 206 -42.83 -0.51 15.41
N GLN A 207 -43.56 0.16 14.51
CA GLN A 207 -43.78 -0.32 13.15
C GLN A 207 -42.46 -0.47 12.38
N GLY A 208 -41.55 0.52 12.50
CA GLY A 208 -40.21 0.44 11.91
C GLY A 208 -39.37 -0.70 12.49
N GLU A 209 -39.41 -0.92 13.80
CA GLU A 209 -38.70 -2.02 14.47
C GLU A 209 -39.23 -3.38 14.04
N ASP A 210 -40.54 -3.52 13.85
CA ASP A 210 -41.16 -4.77 13.37
C ASP A 210 -40.69 -5.11 11.94
N VAL A 211 -40.70 -4.11 11.03
CA VAL A 211 -40.19 -4.26 9.66
C VAL A 211 -38.69 -4.57 9.68
N ARG A 212 -37.91 -3.84 10.48
CA ARG A 212 -36.47 -4.07 10.65
C ARG A 212 -36.20 -5.49 11.13
N ALA A 213 -36.88 -5.93 12.18
CA ALA A 213 -36.70 -7.26 12.76
C ALA A 213 -37.04 -8.35 11.74
N ALA A 214 -38.14 -8.19 10.99
CA ALA A 214 -38.54 -9.13 9.94
C ALA A 214 -37.55 -9.17 8.76
N LEU A 215 -37.04 -8.03 8.32
CA LEU A 215 -36.04 -7.95 7.25
C LEU A 215 -34.70 -8.56 7.67
N ARG A 216 -34.16 -8.14 8.82
CA ARG A 216 -32.88 -8.65 9.34
C ARG A 216 -32.95 -10.16 9.59
N ARG A 217 -34.09 -10.67 10.07
CA ARG A 217 -34.34 -12.10 10.20
C ARG A 217 -34.29 -12.83 8.85
N ARG A 218 -34.97 -12.33 7.81
CA ARG A 218 -34.93 -12.91 6.45
C ARG A 218 -33.53 -12.89 5.84
N GLN A 219 -32.79 -11.79 6.00
CA GLN A 219 -31.41 -11.67 5.52
C GLN A 219 -30.48 -12.66 6.24
N ALA A 220 -30.61 -12.78 7.57
CA ALA A 220 -29.85 -13.75 8.35
C ALA A 220 -30.16 -15.19 7.93
N GLU A 221 -31.45 -15.53 7.74
CA GLU A 221 -31.89 -16.85 7.26
C GLU A 221 -31.33 -17.18 5.86
N ALA A 222 -31.34 -16.22 4.94
CA ALA A 222 -30.77 -16.39 3.60
C ALA A 222 -29.24 -16.58 3.61
N HIS A 223 -28.54 -16.10 4.65
CA HIS A 223 -27.09 -16.22 4.77
C HIS A 223 -26.64 -17.60 5.30
N VAL A 224 -27.49 -18.30 6.05
CA VAL A 224 -27.17 -19.59 6.69
C VAL A 224 -26.61 -20.64 5.72
N PRO A 225 -27.19 -20.89 4.52
CA PRO A 225 -26.67 -21.89 3.59
C PRO A 225 -25.24 -21.59 3.12
N ASP A 226 -24.95 -20.31 2.82
CA ASP A 226 -23.62 -19.88 2.40
C ASP A 226 -22.60 -20.04 3.53
N THR A 227 -22.98 -19.67 4.77
CA THR A 227 -22.14 -19.89 5.95
C THR A 227 -21.84 -21.39 6.14
N LEU A 228 -22.85 -22.26 6.01
CA LEU A 228 -22.67 -23.71 6.12
C LEU A 228 -21.75 -24.26 5.03
N ALA A 229 -21.85 -23.78 3.78
CA ALA A 229 -20.96 -24.17 2.69
C ALA A 229 -19.49 -23.77 2.98
N VAL A 230 -19.27 -22.58 3.54
CA VAL A 230 -17.94 -22.12 3.98
C VAL A 230 -17.40 -23.03 5.10
N ILE A 231 -18.21 -23.35 6.10
CA ILE A 231 -17.78 -24.24 7.20
C ILE A 231 -17.46 -25.65 6.68
N GLN A 232 -18.26 -26.18 5.74
CA GLN A 232 -17.98 -27.46 5.09
C GLN A 232 -16.66 -27.45 4.31
N LYS A 233 -16.34 -26.35 3.61
CA LYS A 233 -15.05 -26.17 2.95
C LYS A 233 -13.89 -26.14 3.95
N MET A 234 -14.02 -25.39 5.05
CA MET A 234 -13.02 -25.34 6.11
C MET A 234 -12.79 -26.72 6.75
N LYS A 235 -13.84 -27.51 6.91
CA LYS A 235 -13.73 -28.92 7.32
C LYS A 235 -12.95 -29.75 6.30
N ALA A 236 -13.21 -29.59 5.00
CA ALA A 236 -12.47 -30.30 3.95
C ALA A 236 -10.98 -29.94 3.92
N GLU A 237 -10.64 -28.71 4.30
CA GLU A 237 -9.26 -28.21 4.43
C GLU A 237 -8.60 -28.57 5.77
N GLY A 238 -9.31 -29.24 6.68
CA GLY A 238 -8.78 -29.66 8.00
C GLY A 238 -8.69 -28.53 9.03
N GLN A 239 -9.30 -27.38 8.78
CA GLN A 239 -9.21 -26.18 9.63
C GLN A 239 -10.22 -26.23 10.80
N TRP A 240 -10.11 -27.23 11.67
CA TRP A 240 -11.10 -27.50 12.72
C TRP A 240 -11.35 -26.33 13.69
N ARG A 241 -10.34 -25.49 13.97
CA ARG A 241 -10.49 -24.32 14.86
C ARG A 241 -11.40 -23.24 14.25
N GLN A 242 -11.24 -22.99 12.94
CA GLN A 242 -12.07 -22.02 12.22
C GLN A 242 -13.50 -22.54 12.07
N VAL A 243 -13.67 -23.85 11.86
CA VAL A 243 -14.99 -24.51 11.91
C VAL A 243 -15.68 -24.25 13.26
N GLY A 244 -14.96 -24.38 14.38
CA GLY A 244 -15.50 -24.11 15.70
C GLY A 244 -15.95 -22.67 15.91
N GLN A 245 -15.16 -21.70 15.46
CA GLN A 245 -15.49 -20.28 15.53
C GLN A 245 -16.73 -19.96 14.70
N MET A 246 -16.75 -20.38 13.43
CA MET A 246 -17.87 -20.13 12.53
C MET A 246 -19.17 -20.82 12.99
N LEU A 247 -19.08 -21.99 13.65
CA LEU A 247 -20.23 -22.63 14.28
C LEU A 247 -20.77 -21.82 15.48
N ALA A 248 -19.89 -21.19 16.27
CA ALA A 248 -20.30 -20.32 17.36
C ALA A 248 -20.93 -19.02 16.84
N ASP A 249 -20.38 -18.45 15.77
CA ASP A 249 -20.95 -17.28 15.10
C ASP A 249 -22.33 -17.62 14.51
N LEU A 250 -22.47 -18.81 13.92
CA LEU A 250 -23.74 -19.33 13.42
C LEU A 250 -24.76 -19.52 14.57
N ASP A 251 -24.36 -20.11 15.70
CA ASP A 251 -25.24 -20.25 16.88
C ASP A 251 -25.65 -18.88 17.45
N SER A 252 -24.74 -17.90 17.46
CA SER A 252 -25.05 -16.53 17.85
C SER A 252 -26.06 -15.89 16.90
N LEU A 253 -25.90 -16.06 15.59
CA LEU A 253 -26.83 -15.58 14.57
C LEU A 253 -28.22 -16.20 14.71
N PHE A 254 -28.28 -17.50 15.05
CA PHE A 254 -29.55 -18.18 15.33
C PHE A 254 -30.24 -17.63 16.58
N LYS A 255 -29.49 -17.39 17.66
CA LYS A 255 -30.02 -16.81 18.91
C LYS A 255 -30.46 -15.37 18.74
N GLU A 256 -29.67 -14.54 18.05
CA GLU A 256 -29.94 -13.11 17.86
C GLU A 256 -31.21 -12.88 17.04
N HIS A 257 -31.44 -13.69 16.00
CA HIS A 257 -32.58 -13.52 15.09
C HIS A 257 -33.71 -14.54 15.32
N GLY A 258 -33.60 -15.41 16.32
CA GLY A 258 -34.61 -16.43 16.62
C GLY A 258 -34.81 -17.42 15.47
N LEU A 259 -33.73 -17.83 14.81
CA LEU A 259 -33.75 -18.76 13.68
C LEU A 259 -33.70 -20.21 14.15
N VAL A 260 -34.21 -21.09 13.29
CA VAL A 260 -34.16 -22.56 13.44
C VAL A 260 -33.69 -23.11 12.10
N PRO A 261 -33.01 -24.27 12.03
CA PRO A 261 -32.58 -24.83 10.75
C PRO A 261 -33.77 -24.98 9.82
N ALA A 262 -33.61 -24.60 8.55
CA ALA A 262 -34.72 -24.54 7.59
C ALA A 262 -35.27 -25.93 7.26
N ASP A 263 -34.42 -26.96 7.31
CA ASP A 263 -34.77 -28.35 7.04
C ASP A 263 -33.88 -29.33 7.82
N ASP A 264 -34.27 -30.61 7.80
CA ASP A 264 -33.53 -31.73 8.40
C ASP A 264 -32.11 -31.88 7.82
N GLY A 265 -31.89 -31.43 6.58
CA GLY A 265 -30.58 -31.44 5.92
C GLY A 265 -29.61 -30.46 6.56
N GLN A 266 -30.03 -29.21 6.78
CA GLN A 266 -29.24 -28.20 7.49
C GLN A 266 -28.95 -28.64 8.92
N GLN A 267 -29.95 -29.21 9.62
CA GLN A 267 -29.77 -29.71 10.97
C GLN A 267 -28.74 -30.85 11.04
N SER A 268 -28.79 -31.78 10.08
CA SER A 268 -27.81 -32.87 9.97
C SER A 268 -26.40 -32.34 9.68
N VAL A 269 -26.26 -31.35 8.80
CA VAL A 269 -24.97 -30.73 8.47
C VAL A 269 -24.37 -30.04 9.70
N ILE A 270 -25.16 -29.23 10.43
CA ILE A 270 -24.72 -28.56 11.65
C ILE A 270 -24.28 -29.59 12.70
N ALA A 271 -25.05 -30.67 12.89
CA ALA A 271 -24.70 -31.74 13.80
C ALA A 271 -23.38 -32.44 13.42
N GLU A 272 -23.18 -32.73 12.13
CA GLU A 272 -21.96 -33.35 11.61
C GLU A 272 -20.73 -32.44 11.81
N LEU A 273 -20.85 -31.15 11.52
CA LEU A 273 -19.78 -30.16 11.70
C LEU A 273 -19.44 -29.97 13.18
N THR A 274 -20.45 -29.94 14.04
CA THR A 274 -20.29 -29.86 15.50
C THR A 274 -19.57 -31.10 16.03
N GLN A 275 -19.95 -32.29 15.57
CA GLN A 275 -19.30 -33.54 15.95
C GLN A 275 -17.84 -33.58 15.46
N TYR A 276 -17.57 -33.13 14.24
CA TYR A 276 -16.21 -32.99 13.70
C TYR A 276 -15.34 -32.05 14.53
N HIS A 277 -15.85 -30.87 14.88
CA HIS A 277 -15.16 -29.91 15.74
C HIS A 277 -14.85 -30.52 17.11
N ALA A 278 -15.85 -31.13 17.78
CA ALA A 278 -15.68 -31.76 19.09
C ALA A 278 -14.63 -32.88 19.07
N LYS A 279 -14.66 -33.75 18.05
CA LYS A 279 -13.69 -34.84 17.89
C LYS A 279 -12.27 -34.32 17.64
N SER A 280 -12.13 -33.28 16.81
CA SER A 280 -10.83 -32.70 16.47
C SER A 280 -10.23 -31.94 17.65
N LYS A 281 -11.06 -31.19 18.39
CA LYS A 281 -10.67 -30.53 19.65
C LYS A 281 -10.18 -31.54 20.69
N ALA A 282 -10.93 -32.61 20.92
CA ALA A 282 -10.54 -33.65 21.87
C ALA A 282 -9.23 -34.36 21.47
N ALA A 283 -8.97 -34.53 20.17
CA ALA A 283 -7.71 -35.08 19.67
C ALA A 283 -6.51 -34.12 19.89
N ASP A 284 -6.69 -32.82 19.63
CA ASP A 284 -5.67 -31.78 19.86
C ASP A 284 -5.35 -31.64 21.35
N GLU A 285 -6.37 -31.60 22.22
CA GLU A 285 -6.20 -31.56 23.68
C GLU A 285 -5.45 -32.80 24.19
N LYS A 286 -5.76 -33.98 23.65
CA LYS A 286 -5.07 -35.23 24.00
C LYS A 286 -3.59 -35.20 23.58
N GLN A 287 -3.29 -34.69 22.39
CA GLN A 287 -1.93 -34.53 21.90
C GLN A 287 -1.14 -33.51 22.73
N HIS A 288 -1.74 -32.36 23.03
CA HIS A 288 -1.11 -31.31 23.82
C HIS A 288 -0.82 -31.77 25.26
N ASN A 289 -1.77 -32.45 25.91
CA ASN A 289 -1.57 -33.02 27.24
C ASN A 289 -0.48 -34.10 27.25
N PHE A 290 -0.43 -34.93 26.20
CA PHE A 290 0.66 -35.90 26.02
C PHE A 290 2.03 -35.21 25.90
N GLU A 291 2.17 -34.19 25.05
CA GLU A 291 3.43 -33.45 24.87
C GLU A 291 3.86 -32.74 26.16
N ARG A 292 2.93 -32.13 26.89
CA ARG A 292 3.19 -31.52 28.20
C ARG A 292 3.68 -32.57 29.21
N THR A 293 3.02 -33.72 29.27
CA THR A 293 3.39 -34.84 30.15
C THR A 293 4.78 -35.39 29.78
N LEU A 294 5.05 -35.59 28.49
CA LEU A 294 6.34 -36.06 27.98
C LEU A 294 7.47 -35.08 28.33
N LYS A 295 7.26 -33.77 28.09
CA LYS A 295 8.24 -32.73 28.43
C LYS A 295 8.52 -32.69 29.92
N GLY A 296 7.48 -32.75 30.76
CA GLY A 296 7.63 -32.82 32.21
C GLY A 296 8.32 -34.10 32.68
N PHE A 297 8.13 -35.22 31.99
CA PHE A 297 8.82 -36.47 32.31
C PHE A 297 10.30 -36.41 31.91
N LEU A 298 10.62 -35.85 30.74
CA LEU A 298 12.00 -35.64 30.31
C LEU A 298 12.76 -34.68 31.24
N SER A 299 12.12 -33.61 31.73
CA SER A 299 12.76 -32.73 32.72
C SER A 299 13.01 -33.43 34.05
N PHE A 300 12.09 -34.29 34.51
CA PHE A 300 12.31 -35.13 35.69
C PHE A 300 13.45 -36.13 35.48
N VAL A 301 13.54 -36.75 34.30
CA VAL A 301 14.66 -37.64 33.97
C VAL A 301 15.99 -36.88 33.97
N GLN A 302 16.02 -35.66 33.45
CA GLN A 302 17.22 -34.80 33.52
C GLN A 302 17.59 -34.44 34.98
N GLU A 303 16.61 -34.19 35.85
CA GLU A 303 16.83 -34.00 37.29
C GLU A 303 17.42 -35.26 37.95
N VAL A 304 16.91 -36.44 37.61
CA VAL A 304 17.42 -37.72 38.10
C VAL A 304 18.84 -37.99 37.59
N GLU A 305 19.11 -37.80 36.30
CA GLU A 305 20.43 -37.94 35.68
C GLU A 305 21.45 -37.01 36.36
N THR A 306 21.12 -35.73 36.55
CA THR A 306 21.99 -34.76 37.23
C THR A 306 22.20 -35.09 38.72
N ARG A 307 21.17 -35.57 39.42
CA ARG A 307 21.29 -36.01 40.83
C ARG A 307 22.14 -37.27 40.98
N LEU A 308 22.04 -38.23 40.05
CA LEU A 308 22.86 -39.43 40.03
C LEU A 308 24.33 -39.14 39.66
N LEU A 309 24.58 -38.15 38.80
CA LEU A 309 25.92 -37.69 38.41
C LEU A 309 26.65 -36.94 39.53
N THR A 310 25.94 -36.17 40.36
CA THR A 310 26.54 -35.36 41.44
C THR A 310 26.93 -36.18 42.68
N GLY A 311 26.42 -37.41 42.82
CA GLY A 311 27.10 -38.56 43.46
C GLY A 311 27.37 -38.54 44.97
N SER A 312 27.30 -37.41 45.68
CA SER A 312 27.56 -37.36 47.13
C SER A 312 26.26 -37.35 47.95
N GLY A 313 26.04 -38.42 48.71
CA GLY A 313 25.02 -38.48 49.78
C GLY A 313 23.62 -38.96 49.41
N VAL A 314 23.40 -39.58 48.24
CA VAL A 314 22.07 -40.09 47.87
C VAL A 314 21.71 -41.34 48.69
N THR A 315 20.59 -41.29 49.41
CA THR A 315 20.11 -42.37 50.28
C THR A 315 19.25 -43.39 49.53
N TYR A 316 19.05 -44.59 50.10
CA TYR A 316 18.15 -45.60 49.52
C TYR A 316 16.71 -45.09 49.42
N GLU A 317 16.22 -44.40 50.45
CA GLU A 317 14.85 -43.84 50.49
C GLU A 317 14.64 -42.80 49.37
N GLU A 318 15.62 -41.92 49.14
CA GLU A 318 15.57 -40.92 48.05
C GLU A 318 15.51 -41.59 46.66
N ILE A 319 16.29 -42.64 46.41
CA ILE A 319 16.29 -43.35 45.11
C ILE A 319 14.98 -44.14 44.93
N ALA A 320 14.46 -44.74 46.00
CA ALA A 320 13.19 -45.47 45.97
C ALA A 320 12.00 -44.53 45.66
N GLU A 321 11.95 -43.33 46.26
CA GLU A 321 10.92 -42.33 45.98
C GLU A 321 10.97 -41.84 44.53
N LYS A 322 12.19 -41.64 43.98
CA LYS A 322 12.38 -41.27 42.57
C LYS A 322 11.96 -42.40 41.62
N ASP A 323 12.18 -43.67 41.94
CA ASP A 323 11.70 -44.81 41.12
C ASP A 323 10.17 -44.93 41.16
N GLU A 324 9.55 -44.72 42.32
CA GLU A 324 8.08 -44.69 42.43
C GLU A 324 7.48 -43.56 41.58
N THR A 325 8.07 -42.36 41.65
CA THR A 325 7.68 -41.21 40.83
C THR A 325 7.89 -41.48 39.34
N PHE A 326 8.98 -42.15 38.97
CA PHE A 326 9.26 -42.57 37.60
C PHE A 326 8.18 -43.52 37.08
N VAL A 327 7.81 -44.54 37.86
CA VAL A 327 6.75 -45.52 37.48
C VAL A 327 5.39 -44.83 37.34
N LYS A 328 5.05 -43.88 38.23
CA LYS A 328 3.80 -43.12 38.15
C LYS A 328 3.72 -42.31 36.86
N ARG A 329 4.77 -41.55 36.52
CA ARG A 329 4.84 -40.73 35.29
C ARG A 329 4.88 -41.59 34.02
N TRP A 330 5.51 -42.76 34.09
CA TRP A 330 5.52 -43.72 32.99
C TRP A 330 4.10 -44.25 32.69
N LYS A 331 3.35 -44.66 33.72
CA LYS A 331 1.95 -45.10 33.58
C LYS A 331 1.03 -43.99 33.06
N GLU A 332 1.26 -42.76 33.52
CA GLU A 332 0.52 -41.59 33.04
C GLU A 332 0.76 -41.34 31.55
N LEU A 333 2.01 -41.42 31.10
CA LEU A 333 2.37 -41.28 29.68
C LEU A 333 1.78 -42.42 28.82
N GLU A 334 1.81 -43.67 29.29
CA GLU A 334 1.20 -44.82 28.62
C GLU A 334 -0.33 -44.69 28.49
N GLY A 335 -0.99 -44.06 29.47
CA GLY A 335 -2.43 -43.83 29.49
C GLY A 335 -2.95 -43.01 28.29
N TYR A 336 -2.10 -42.23 27.63
CA TYR A 336 -2.48 -41.48 26.43
C TYR A 336 -2.52 -42.34 25.16
N HIS A 337 -1.91 -43.53 25.13
CA HIS A 337 -1.85 -44.41 23.94
C HIS A 337 -1.34 -43.69 22.67
N LEU A 338 -0.39 -42.78 22.81
CA LEU A 338 0.26 -42.05 21.71
C LEU A 338 1.73 -42.48 21.57
N PRO A 339 2.28 -42.51 20.34
CA PRO A 339 3.67 -42.92 20.13
C PRO A 339 4.64 -41.85 20.65
N VAL A 340 5.65 -42.29 21.41
CA VAL A 340 6.77 -41.46 21.84
C VAL A 340 7.89 -41.60 20.81
N GLU A 341 8.54 -40.49 20.45
CA GLU A 341 9.71 -40.49 19.57
C GLU A 341 10.82 -41.41 20.09
N ALA A 342 11.49 -42.12 19.17
CA ALA A 342 12.45 -43.17 19.51
C ALA A 342 13.61 -42.69 20.40
N GLU A 343 14.12 -41.47 20.18
CA GLU A 343 15.19 -40.87 20.99
C GLU A 343 14.72 -40.60 22.42
N SER A 344 13.58 -39.92 22.57
CA SER A 344 12.96 -39.64 23.87
C SER A 344 12.64 -40.92 24.63
N LEU A 345 12.09 -41.93 23.94
CA LEU A 345 11.77 -43.24 24.50
C LEU A 345 13.04 -43.96 24.99
N ASN A 346 14.12 -43.95 24.19
CA ASN A 346 15.39 -44.56 24.56
C ASN A 346 16.02 -43.89 25.78
N ARG A 347 15.96 -42.56 25.85
CA ARG A 347 16.45 -41.80 27.00
C ARG A 347 15.68 -42.12 28.28
N LEU A 348 14.34 -42.11 28.23
CA LEU A 348 13.52 -42.49 29.37
C LEU A 348 13.82 -43.93 29.84
N ARG A 349 13.98 -44.88 28.90
CA ARG A 349 14.35 -46.27 29.22
C ARG A 349 15.74 -46.36 29.86
N ALA A 350 16.73 -45.66 29.32
CA ALA A 350 18.09 -45.65 29.85
C ALA A 350 18.11 -45.11 31.29
N ALA A 351 17.44 -43.98 31.55
CA ALA A 351 17.34 -43.40 32.88
C ALA A 351 16.61 -44.32 33.87
N GLY A 352 15.52 -44.97 33.45
CA GLY A 352 14.82 -45.96 34.27
C GLY A 352 15.68 -47.20 34.59
N HIS A 353 16.49 -47.66 33.63
CA HIS A 353 17.45 -48.74 33.85
C HIS A 353 18.55 -48.34 34.83
N GLU A 354 19.10 -47.13 34.68
CA GLU A 354 20.17 -46.63 35.56
C GLU A 354 19.67 -46.46 37.00
N LEU A 355 18.46 -45.90 37.18
CA LEU A 355 17.82 -45.72 38.49
C LEU A 355 17.61 -47.06 39.21
N ARG A 356 17.08 -48.06 38.51
CA ARG A 356 16.86 -49.40 39.08
C ARG A 356 18.15 -50.18 39.31
N ALA A 357 19.13 -50.05 38.41
CA ALA A 357 20.45 -50.66 38.60
C ALA A 357 21.15 -50.10 39.85
N ARG A 358 20.98 -48.81 40.14
CA ARG A 358 21.48 -48.17 41.37
C ARG A 358 20.80 -48.75 42.62
N LEU A 359 19.48 -48.92 42.57
CA LEU A 359 18.66 -49.47 43.66
C LEU A 359 19.00 -50.94 43.94
N GLU A 360 19.15 -51.76 42.89
CA GLU A 360 19.60 -53.15 43.00
C GLU A 360 21.06 -53.26 43.50
N GLY A 361 21.94 -52.37 43.05
CA GLY A 361 23.34 -52.31 43.50
C GLY A 361 23.44 -52.03 45.00
N MET A 362 22.62 -51.12 45.52
CA MET A 362 22.52 -50.84 46.96
C MET A 362 21.96 -52.03 47.75
N GLN A 363 21.01 -52.80 47.19
CA GLN A 363 20.50 -54.03 47.80
C GLN A 363 21.53 -55.18 47.82
N ARG A 364 22.33 -55.34 46.75
CA ARG A 364 23.38 -56.38 46.65
C ARG A 364 24.58 -56.07 47.55
N GLY A 365 24.95 -54.79 47.69
CA GLY A 365 26.01 -54.33 48.61
C GLY A 365 25.75 -54.67 50.07
N MET A 366 24.48 -54.83 50.48
CA MET A 366 24.12 -55.28 51.82
C MET A 366 24.24 -56.80 52.02
N ARG A 367 24.12 -57.62 50.96
CA ARG A 367 24.15 -59.10 51.06
C ARG A 367 25.56 -59.69 50.94
N LEU A 368 26.47 -59.01 50.25
CA LEU A 368 27.83 -59.48 49.93
C LEU A 368 28.86 -59.34 51.07
N ARG A 369 28.46 -58.86 52.26
CA ARG A 369 29.34 -58.83 53.45
C ARG A 369 29.35 -60.13 54.28
N SER A 370 28.74 -61.23 53.80
CA SER A 370 28.40 -62.38 54.67
C SER A 370 28.95 -63.78 54.33
N MET A 371 29.74 -64.02 53.26
CA MET A 371 30.26 -65.39 53.01
C MET A 371 31.61 -65.47 52.29
N ALA A 372 32.63 -65.99 52.99
CA ALA A 372 33.83 -66.63 52.40
C ALA A 372 34.51 -67.56 53.43
N LEU A 373 34.73 -68.85 53.11
CA LEU A 373 36.00 -69.58 53.29
C LEU A 373 35.95 -71.09 52.93
N ALA A 374 37.14 -71.57 52.50
CA ALA A 374 37.70 -72.93 52.40
C ALA A 374 37.36 -73.76 51.13
N ALA A 375 38.25 -74.03 50.16
CA ALA A 375 39.66 -74.50 50.09
C ALA A 375 39.85 -76.02 50.20
N GLY A 376 40.66 -76.60 49.31
CA GLY A 376 41.15 -77.98 49.47
C GLY A 376 41.57 -78.68 48.19
N THR A 377 42.70 -78.30 47.63
CA THR A 377 43.42 -79.01 46.57
C THR A 377 44.21 -80.21 47.12
N LEU A 378 44.59 -81.12 46.19
CA LEU A 378 45.74 -82.05 46.21
C LEU A 378 45.60 -83.46 46.83
N ALA A 379 45.53 -84.48 45.95
CA ALA A 379 46.37 -85.70 45.97
C ALA A 379 46.10 -86.51 44.68
N VAL A 380 46.96 -87.49 44.35
CA VAL A 380 46.87 -88.47 43.22
C VAL A 380 47.76 -88.18 41.99
N LEU A 381 48.72 -87.27 42.10
CA LEU A 381 49.96 -87.34 41.32
C LEU A 381 50.90 -88.35 41.98
N CYS A 382 51.25 -89.46 41.30
CA CYS A 382 52.61 -90.04 41.33
C CYS A 382 52.89 -91.31 40.49
N CYS A 383 51.94 -91.93 39.76
CA CYS A 383 52.23 -93.21 39.06
C CYS A 383 52.47 -93.14 37.52
N VAL A 384 52.59 -91.96 36.89
CA VAL A 384 52.67 -91.81 35.41
C VAL A 384 54.10 -91.64 34.85
N SER A 385 55.13 -91.72 35.70
CA SER A 385 56.46 -91.13 35.40
C SER A 385 57.36 -91.82 34.36
N ALA A 386 57.06 -93.04 33.86
CA ALA A 386 57.94 -93.70 32.86
C ALA A 386 57.47 -93.53 31.40
N VAL A 387 56.16 -93.46 31.13
CA VAL A 387 55.62 -93.04 29.82
C VAL A 387 55.63 -91.51 29.70
N GLY A 388 55.59 -90.81 30.84
CA GLY A 388 55.65 -89.36 30.94
C GLY A 388 56.90 -88.74 30.32
N LEU A 389 58.10 -89.34 30.43
CA LEU A 389 59.33 -88.71 29.93
C LEU A 389 59.40 -88.60 28.39
N HIS A 390 58.89 -89.60 27.66
CA HIS A 390 58.90 -89.59 26.19
C HIS A 390 57.75 -88.75 25.61
N ALA A 391 56.59 -88.75 26.25
CA ALA A 391 55.50 -87.83 25.95
C ALA A 391 55.83 -86.39 26.38
N TRP A 392 56.63 -86.19 27.43
CA TRP A 392 57.06 -84.88 27.92
C TRP A 392 58.01 -84.22 26.92
N LYS A 393 58.99 -84.94 26.34
CA LYS A 393 59.87 -84.36 25.31
C LYS A 393 59.10 -83.92 24.04
N ALA A 394 58.11 -84.69 23.60
CA ALA A 394 57.24 -84.31 22.49
C ALA A 394 56.26 -83.17 22.88
N TRP A 395 55.77 -83.15 24.12
CA TRP A 395 54.93 -82.06 24.64
C TRP A 395 55.71 -80.77 24.87
N THR A 396 56.97 -80.81 25.33
CA THR A 396 57.82 -79.62 25.48
C THR A 396 58.13 -78.99 24.13
N LEU A 397 58.37 -79.79 23.09
CA LEU A 397 58.53 -79.28 21.72
C LEU A 397 57.22 -78.73 21.15
N THR A 398 56.08 -79.32 21.52
CA THR A 398 54.75 -78.78 21.19
C THR A 398 54.52 -77.43 21.89
N GLN A 399 54.93 -77.29 23.15
CA GLN A 399 54.90 -76.05 23.92
C GLN A 399 55.89 -75.01 23.37
N GLU A 400 57.05 -75.42 22.89
CA GLU A 400 58.06 -74.53 22.30
C GLU A 400 57.59 -73.98 20.93
N LEU A 401 57.03 -74.83 20.07
CA LEU A 401 56.34 -74.41 18.84
C LEU A 401 55.13 -73.51 19.13
N ALA A 402 54.32 -73.84 20.13
CA ALA A 402 53.24 -72.97 20.60
C ALA A 402 53.78 -71.64 21.16
N SER A 403 54.96 -71.66 21.79
CA SER A 403 55.61 -70.46 22.31
C SER A 403 56.08 -69.54 21.18
N TYR A 404 56.63 -70.09 20.09
CA TYR A 404 57.01 -69.28 18.92
C TYR A 404 55.80 -68.72 18.19
N GLN A 405 54.71 -69.48 18.08
CA GLN A 405 53.43 -68.98 17.57
C GLN A 405 52.85 -67.87 18.47
N SER A 406 52.91 -68.04 19.80
CA SER A 406 52.43 -67.03 20.76
C SER A 406 53.30 -65.77 20.83
N LYS A 407 54.60 -65.90 20.52
CA LYS A 407 55.56 -64.79 20.42
C LYS A 407 55.68 -64.23 19.01
N GLU A 408 54.88 -64.73 18.07
CA GLU A 408 54.85 -64.35 16.65
C GLU A 408 56.21 -64.40 15.94
N ASN A 409 57.11 -65.30 16.38
CA ASN A 409 58.46 -65.43 15.81
C ASN A 409 58.47 -66.50 14.72
N THR A 410 58.18 -66.06 13.49
CA THR A 410 58.00 -66.94 12.34
C THR A 410 59.29 -67.61 11.91
N GLY A 411 60.42 -66.90 11.93
CA GLY A 411 61.73 -67.46 11.56
C GLY A 411 62.18 -68.58 12.50
N ALA A 412 62.05 -68.38 13.82
CA ALA A 412 62.41 -69.40 14.80
C ALA A 412 61.50 -70.63 14.76
N ALA A 413 60.20 -70.45 14.46
CA ALA A 413 59.25 -71.55 14.29
C ALA A 413 59.59 -72.42 13.06
N GLU A 414 59.92 -71.79 11.92
CA GLU A 414 60.30 -72.50 10.69
C GLU A 414 61.60 -73.29 10.85
N ASP A 415 62.61 -72.69 11.50
CA ASP A 415 63.89 -73.36 11.75
C ASP A 415 63.73 -74.56 12.70
N LEU A 416 62.90 -74.45 13.74
CA LEU A 416 62.59 -75.56 14.64
C LEU A 416 61.83 -76.67 13.91
N ILE A 417 60.82 -76.34 13.09
CA ILE A 417 60.07 -77.33 12.28
C ILE A 417 60.99 -78.04 11.28
N LYS A 418 61.89 -77.30 10.63
CA LYS A 418 62.85 -77.84 9.67
C LYS A 418 63.85 -78.79 10.33
N THR A 419 64.30 -78.46 11.54
CA THR A 419 65.19 -79.30 12.35
C THR A 419 64.47 -80.56 12.83
N LEU A 420 63.24 -80.43 13.32
CA LEU A 420 62.40 -81.57 13.75
C LEU A 420 62.09 -82.56 12.62
N ARG A 421 61.86 -82.08 11.40
CA ARG A 421 61.64 -82.93 10.21
C ARG A 421 62.91 -83.62 9.70
N LYS A 422 64.10 -83.13 10.06
CA LYS A 422 65.38 -83.62 9.55
C LYS A 422 66.04 -84.63 10.50
N ASP A 423 65.97 -84.39 11.81
CA ASP A 423 66.85 -85.06 12.78
C ASP A 423 66.14 -85.99 13.79
N GLU A 424 64.79 -85.97 13.91
CA GLU A 424 64.06 -86.62 15.02
C GLU A 424 62.81 -87.43 14.56
N ASP A 425 63.01 -88.39 13.66
CA ASP A 425 61.94 -89.15 12.96
C ASP A 425 61.03 -90.00 13.89
N LEU A 426 61.54 -90.42 15.06
CA LEU A 426 60.77 -91.18 16.06
C LEU A 426 59.80 -90.32 16.86
N LEU A 427 60.05 -89.02 17.03
CA LEU A 427 59.18 -88.09 17.76
C LEU A 427 57.96 -87.67 16.93
N LEU A 428 58.07 -87.70 15.60
CA LEU A 428 56.99 -87.36 14.66
C LEU A 428 55.86 -88.39 14.60
N ARG A 429 56.01 -89.56 15.23
CA ARG A 429 54.95 -90.57 15.35
C ARG A 429 53.85 -90.20 16.36
N TRP A 430 54.06 -89.15 17.16
CA TRP A 430 53.06 -88.65 18.10
C TRP A 430 52.08 -87.70 17.40
N PRO A 431 50.77 -88.04 17.34
CA PRO A 431 49.80 -87.29 16.55
C PRO A 431 49.65 -85.81 16.93
N TYR A 432 49.81 -85.47 18.21
CA TYR A 432 49.65 -84.10 18.70
C TYR A 432 50.82 -83.18 18.30
N LEU A 433 52.06 -83.71 18.28
CA LEU A 433 53.22 -82.94 17.83
C LEU A 433 53.15 -82.72 16.32
N GLN A 434 52.76 -83.73 15.56
CA GLN A 434 52.57 -83.62 14.11
C GLN A 434 51.43 -82.65 13.75
N ALA A 435 50.30 -82.71 14.46
CA ALA A 435 49.21 -81.75 14.31
C ALA A 435 49.67 -80.31 14.61
N LYS A 436 50.47 -80.12 15.68
CA LYS A 436 50.98 -78.78 16.02
C LYS A 436 52.02 -78.25 15.04
N ILE A 437 52.89 -79.13 14.52
CA ILE A 437 53.82 -78.78 13.44
C ILE A 437 53.05 -78.31 12.21
N GLU A 438 51.98 -79.00 11.81
CA GLU A 438 51.21 -78.62 10.63
C GLU A 438 50.41 -77.33 10.86
N GLU A 439 49.84 -77.15 12.06
CA GLU A 439 49.19 -75.90 12.47
C GLU A 439 50.16 -74.70 12.40
N VAL A 440 51.34 -74.82 13.02
CA VAL A 440 52.35 -73.74 13.05
C VAL A 440 52.97 -73.52 11.67
N ASN A 441 53.16 -74.56 10.86
CA ASN A 441 53.62 -74.44 9.46
C ASN A 441 52.57 -73.74 8.57
N SER A 442 51.28 -74.03 8.77
CA SER A 442 50.19 -73.32 8.06
C SER A 442 50.11 -71.85 8.46
N TRP A 443 50.35 -71.54 9.74
CA TRP A 443 50.43 -70.16 10.23
C TRP A 443 51.66 -69.43 9.67
N ALA A 444 52.84 -70.04 9.73
CA ALA A 444 54.09 -69.43 9.24
C ALA A 444 54.03 -69.17 7.72
N SER A 445 53.54 -70.12 6.94
CA SER A 445 53.34 -69.95 5.48
C SER A 445 52.30 -68.88 5.16
N LYS A 446 51.21 -68.79 5.93
CA LYS A 446 50.22 -67.70 5.79
C LYS A 446 50.84 -66.34 6.13
N SER A 447 51.62 -66.24 7.20
CA SER A 447 52.33 -65.01 7.60
C SER A 447 53.35 -64.58 6.54
N ARG A 448 54.08 -65.50 5.92
CA ARG A 448 54.97 -65.24 4.77
C ARG A 448 54.23 -64.81 3.51
N GLY A 449 53.04 -65.35 3.27
CA GLY A 449 52.17 -64.91 2.19
C GLY A 449 51.73 -63.45 2.35
N ILE A 450 51.37 -63.06 3.58
CA ILE A 450 51.00 -61.67 3.92
C ILE A 450 52.24 -60.75 3.85
N ASP A 451 53.41 -61.21 4.30
CA ASP A 451 54.68 -60.46 4.24
C ASP A 451 55.03 -60.10 2.80
N LYS A 452 54.93 -61.06 1.88
CA LYS A 452 55.13 -60.82 0.45
C LYS A 452 54.12 -59.84 -0.13
N GLN A 453 52.84 -59.96 0.24
CA GLN A 453 51.80 -59.02 -0.23
C GLN A 453 52.03 -57.60 0.30
N ALA A 454 52.47 -57.45 1.56
CA ALA A 454 52.82 -56.16 2.14
C ALA A 454 54.05 -55.56 1.44
N GLU A 455 55.08 -56.37 1.18
CA GLU A 455 56.28 -55.97 0.44
C GLU A 455 55.97 -55.52 -1.00
N ASP A 456 55.14 -56.26 -1.72
CA ASP A 456 54.70 -55.91 -3.08
C ASP A 456 53.88 -54.61 -3.08
N ALA A 457 52.99 -54.42 -2.09
CA ALA A 457 52.20 -53.19 -1.94
C ALA A 457 53.07 -51.96 -1.61
N LEU A 458 54.04 -52.11 -0.70
CA LEU A 458 54.98 -51.05 -0.33
C LEU A 458 55.92 -50.69 -1.51
N LEU A 459 56.41 -51.68 -2.25
CA LEU A 459 57.22 -51.46 -3.45
C LEU A 459 56.43 -50.74 -4.56
N ALA A 460 55.15 -51.07 -4.74
CA ALA A 460 54.29 -50.38 -5.69
C ALA A 460 54.08 -48.90 -5.31
N LEU A 461 53.87 -48.62 -4.03
CA LEU A 461 53.80 -47.26 -3.50
C LEU A 461 55.13 -46.52 -3.70
N GLU A 462 56.27 -47.10 -3.32
CA GLU A 462 57.59 -46.49 -3.48
C GLU A 462 57.89 -46.11 -4.93
N LYS A 463 57.55 -46.98 -5.89
CA LYS A 463 57.72 -46.70 -7.33
C LYS A 463 56.84 -45.56 -7.84
N SER A 464 55.73 -45.27 -7.16
CA SER A 464 54.85 -44.16 -7.53
C SER A 464 55.41 -42.79 -7.13
N PHE A 465 56.39 -42.75 -6.21
CA PHE A 465 57.03 -41.52 -5.75
C PHE A 465 58.31 -41.23 -6.56
N SER A 466 58.42 -40.00 -7.04
CA SER A 466 59.66 -39.39 -7.51
C SER A 466 60.10 -38.33 -6.49
N GLY A 467 61.12 -38.65 -5.70
CA GLY A 467 61.52 -37.85 -4.53
C GLY A 467 60.42 -37.84 -3.46
N ASP A 468 59.88 -36.65 -3.19
CA ASP A 468 58.79 -36.39 -2.23
C ASP A 468 57.43 -36.14 -2.93
N SER A 469 57.36 -36.35 -4.25
CA SER A 469 56.14 -36.13 -5.05
C SER A 469 55.67 -37.42 -5.70
N THR A 470 54.35 -37.61 -5.82
CA THR A 470 53.76 -38.76 -6.53
C THR A 470 52.91 -38.29 -7.71
N SER A 471 52.75 -39.15 -8.70
CA SER A 471 51.82 -38.96 -9.83
C SER A 471 50.41 -39.49 -9.54
N LEU A 472 50.21 -40.11 -8.37
CA LEU A 472 48.92 -40.65 -7.98
C LEU A 472 47.95 -39.55 -7.52
N PRO A 473 46.65 -39.62 -7.90
CA PRO A 473 45.63 -38.76 -7.32
C PRO A 473 45.54 -38.93 -5.79
N PRO A 474 45.29 -37.86 -5.02
CA PRO A 474 45.24 -37.88 -3.55
C PRO A 474 44.34 -38.98 -2.94
N VAL A 475 43.15 -39.20 -3.50
CA VAL A 475 42.22 -40.26 -3.05
C VAL A 475 42.80 -41.66 -3.26
N LYS A 476 43.46 -41.87 -4.40
CA LYS A 476 44.08 -43.15 -4.75
C LYS A 476 45.32 -43.41 -3.89
N LEU A 477 46.09 -42.36 -3.60
CA LEU A 477 47.26 -42.42 -2.72
C LEU A 477 46.89 -42.87 -1.30
N LEU A 478 45.89 -42.22 -0.69
CA LEU A 478 45.44 -42.57 0.67
C LEU A 478 44.88 -43.99 0.74
N ARG A 479 44.06 -44.38 -0.25
CA ARG A 479 43.55 -45.75 -0.32
C ARG A 479 44.65 -46.80 -0.40
N GLN A 480 45.68 -46.57 -1.22
CA GLN A 480 46.80 -47.50 -1.32
C GLN A 480 47.66 -47.54 -0.05
N LEU A 481 47.77 -46.43 0.69
CA LEU A 481 48.41 -46.39 2.01
C LEU A 481 47.62 -47.15 3.07
N ASP A 482 46.28 -47.01 3.08
CA ASP A 482 45.39 -47.74 3.99
C ASP A 482 45.42 -49.25 3.71
N ASP A 483 45.41 -49.64 2.43
CA ASP A 483 45.52 -51.03 2.00
C ASP A 483 46.88 -51.63 2.44
N ALA A 484 47.98 -50.88 2.29
CA ALA A 484 49.30 -51.29 2.77
C ALA A 484 49.37 -51.35 4.30
N GLU A 485 48.75 -50.41 5.01
CA GLU A 485 48.66 -50.43 6.47
C GLU A 485 47.88 -51.63 7.00
N ALA A 486 46.78 -52.01 6.35
CA ALA A 486 45.99 -53.17 6.72
C ALA A 486 46.80 -54.47 6.59
N LEU A 487 47.60 -54.61 5.54
CA LEU A 487 48.51 -55.74 5.34
C LEU A 487 49.64 -55.75 6.39
N VAL A 488 50.26 -54.60 6.67
CA VAL A 488 51.33 -54.49 7.66
C VAL A 488 50.84 -54.72 9.10
N LYS A 489 49.58 -54.38 9.44
CA LYS A 489 48.97 -54.68 10.75
C LYS A 489 48.72 -56.17 10.98
N GLN A 490 48.54 -56.95 9.92
CA GLN A 490 48.38 -58.40 10.01
C GLN A 490 49.71 -59.14 10.25
N LEU A 491 50.84 -58.44 10.13
CA LEU A 491 52.16 -58.99 10.43
C LEU A 491 52.49 -58.84 11.91
N GLY A 492 52.87 -59.96 12.52
CA GLY A 492 53.31 -60.09 13.89
C GLY A 492 54.83 -60.21 14.03
N GLY A 493 55.33 -60.01 15.26
CA GLY A 493 56.71 -60.31 15.65
C GLY A 493 57.82 -59.81 14.72
N ASP A 494 58.63 -60.74 14.22
CA ASP A 494 59.89 -60.50 13.49
C ASP A 494 59.71 -59.97 12.06
N LEU A 495 58.61 -60.35 11.39
CA LEU A 495 58.31 -59.92 10.01
C LEU A 495 57.78 -58.48 9.93
N ALA A 496 57.21 -57.94 11.00
CA ALA A 496 56.56 -56.63 10.97
C ALA A 496 57.53 -55.44 11.00
N ALA A 497 58.76 -55.63 11.46
CA ALA A 497 59.68 -54.52 11.76
C ALA A 497 60.10 -53.72 10.51
N SER A 498 60.48 -54.39 9.42
CA SER A 498 60.91 -53.73 8.17
C SER A 498 59.73 -53.06 7.44
N PRO A 499 58.59 -53.74 7.17
CA PRO A 499 57.43 -53.14 6.53
C PRO A 499 56.85 -51.95 7.31
N ARG A 500 56.85 -51.98 8.65
CA ARG A 500 56.41 -50.85 9.49
C ARG A 500 57.26 -49.59 9.28
N ASN A 501 58.59 -49.73 9.22
CA ASN A 501 59.48 -48.59 9.01
C ASN A 501 59.32 -47.98 7.61
N ARG A 502 59.15 -48.82 6.58
CA ARG A 502 58.92 -48.36 5.20
C ARG A 502 57.56 -47.69 5.04
N LEU A 503 56.50 -48.26 5.62
CA LEU A 503 55.19 -47.65 5.66
C LEU A 503 55.23 -46.28 6.34
N ALA A 504 55.95 -46.14 7.45
CA ALA A 504 56.11 -44.85 8.13
C ALA A 504 56.81 -43.81 7.24
N ALA A 505 57.87 -44.19 6.52
CA ALA A 505 58.55 -43.29 5.58
C ALA A 505 57.64 -42.86 4.41
N LEU A 506 56.83 -43.79 3.87
CA LEU A 506 55.86 -43.49 2.81
C LEU A 506 54.72 -42.59 3.28
N LYS A 507 54.23 -42.77 4.51
CA LYS A 507 53.24 -41.87 5.12
C LYS A 507 53.78 -40.44 5.21
N THR A 508 55.00 -40.27 5.70
CA THR A 508 55.66 -38.95 5.76
C THR A 508 55.78 -38.30 4.38
N LYS A 509 56.15 -39.07 3.35
CA LYS A 509 56.22 -38.56 1.95
C LYS A 509 54.84 -38.18 1.41
N ALA A 510 53.82 -38.96 1.72
CA ALA A 510 52.44 -38.66 1.32
C ALA A 510 51.93 -37.38 2.01
N ASP A 511 52.22 -37.19 3.29
CA ASP A 511 51.87 -35.97 4.02
C ASP A 511 52.56 -34.72 3.42
N LEU A 512 53.85 -34.82 3.08
CA LEU A 512 54.58 -33.76 2.40
C LEU A 512 54.00 -33.43 1.02
N HIS A 513 53.64 -34.45 0.25
CA HIS A 513 52.99 -34.27 -1.05
C HIS A 513 51.63 -33.56 -0.91
N LEU A 514 50.76 -34.05 -0.01
CA LEU A 514 49.45 -33.45 0.25
C LEU A 514 49.57 -32.00 0.74
N ALA A 515 50.55 -31.68 1.58
CA ALA A 515 50.83 -30.32 2.00
C ALA A 515 51.27 -29.41 0.84
N ALA A 516 52.12 -29.91 -0.07
CA ALA A 516 52.52 -29.18 -1.26
C ALA A 516 51.34 -28.95 -2.23
N THR A 517 50.49 -29.95 -2.43
CA THR A 517 49.27 -29.86 -3.24
C THR A 517 48.29 -28.85 -2.63
N LEU A 518 48.08 -28.88 -1.31
CA LEU A 518 47.24 -27.91 -0.61
C LEU A 518 47.80 -26.48 -0.77
N LYS A 519 49.12 -26.30 -0.71
CA LYS A 519 49.75 -24.98 -0.92
C LYS A 519 49.50 -24.44 -2.33
N GLN A 520 49.62 -25.28 -3.36
CA GLN A 520 49.31 -24.89 -4.75
C GLN A 520 47.83 -24.56 -4.94
N LEU A 521 46.94 -25.39 -4.39
CA LEU A 521 45.49 -25.17 -4.42
C LEU A 521 45.11 -23.87 -3.70
N THR A 522 45.71 -23.60 -2.54
CA THR A 522 45.48 -22.38 -1.75
C THR A 522 45.92 -21.15 -2.54
N ALA A 523 47.08 -21.19 -3.21
CA ALA A 523 47.57 -20.08 -4.01
C ALA A 523 46.65 -19.78 -5.21
N SER A 524 46.25 -20.80 -5.98
CA SER A 524 45.35 -20.61 -7.13
C SER A 524 43.95 -20.15 -6.72
N THR A 525 43.42 -20.69 -5.62
CA THR A 525 42.14 -20.27 -5.03
C THR A 525 42.21 -18.82 -4.56
N THR A 526 43.32 -18.40 -3.95
CA THR A 526 43.49 -17.01 -3.49
C THR A 526 43.48 -16.03 -4.66
N THR A 527 44.20 -16.32 -5.74
CA THR A 527 44.26 -15.45 -6.92
C THR A 527 42.88 -15.29 -7.56
N THR A 528 42.22 -16.40 -7.86
CA THR A 528 40.88 -16.40 -8.48
C THR A 528 39.83 -15.73 -7.60
N LEU A 529 39.86 -15.97 -6.29
CA LEU A 529 38.95 -15.35 -5.34
C LEU A 529 39.16 -13.84 -5.24
N THR A 530 40.41 -13.36 -5.27
CA THR A 530 40.72 -11.93 -5.23
C THR A 530 40.23 -11.20 -6.49
N GLU A 531 40.40 -11.81 -7.67
CA GLU A 531 39.85 -11.28 -8.93
C GLU A 531 38.32 -11.20 -8.89
N LEU A 532 37.67 -12.24 -8.35
CA LEU A 532 36.21 -12.27 -8.19
C LEU A 532 35.69 -11.24 -7.19
N GLU A 533 36.38 -11.06 -6.05
CA GLU A 533 36.03 -10.05 -5.05
C GLU A 533 36.12 -8.64 -5.64
N GLN A 534 37.19 -8.32 -6.37
CA GLN A 534 37.36 -7.03 -7.04
C GLN A 534 36.30 -6.78 -8.12
N ARG A 535 35.98 -7.82 -8.91
CA ARG A 535 34.90 -7.76 -9.89
C ARG A 535 33.55 -7.56 -9.23
N SER A 536 33.26 -8.29 -8.15
CA SER A 536 32.00 -8.16 -7.41
C SER A 536 31.84 -6.74 -6.82
N ALA A 537 32.90 -6.16 -6.27
CA ALA A 537 32.86 -4.84 -5.66
C ALA A 537 32.60 -3.72 -6.69
N SER A 538 33.05 -3.89 -7.92
CA SER A 538 32.87 -2.90 -9.00
C SER A 538 31.62 -3.13 -9.83
N GLU A 539 31.13 -4.37 -9.95
CA GLU A 539 29.99 -4.73 -10.78
C GLU A 539 28.67 -4.88 -10.02
N LEU A 540 28.69 -5.35 -8.77
CA LEU A 540 27.49 -5.54 -7.94
C LEU A 540 27.24 -4.30 -7.06
N THR A 541 26.70 -3.26 -7.68
CA THR A 541 26.30 -2.03 -7.00
C THR A 541 24.86 -1.69 -7.34
N HIS A 542 24.07 -1.22 -6.36
CA HIS A 542 22.68 -0.83 -6.60
C HIS A 542 22.53 0.41 -7.49
N GLU A 543 23.63 1.11 -7.82
CA GLU A 543 23.66 2.25 -8.73
C GLU A 543 23.58 1.84 -10.21
N LYS A 544 23.95 0.60 -10.55
CA LYS A 544 23.89 0.09 -11.93
C LYS A 544 22.49 -0.42 -12.28
N LEU A 545 22.21 -0.49 -13.58
CA LEU A 545 20.98 -1.07 -14.10
C LEU A 545 20.87 -2.55 -13.75
N THR A 546 19.67 -2.98 -13.39
CA THR A 546 19.34 -4.38 -13.07
C THR A 546 19.76 -5.37 -14.17
N THR A 547 19.66 -4.98 -15.45
CA THR A 547 20.11 -5.78 -16.60
C THR A 547 21.62 -6.03 -16.59
N SER A 548 22.42 -5.00 -16.29
CA SER A 548 23.87 -5.13 -16.16
C SER A 548 24.24 -6.01 -14.97
N ILE A 549 23.60 -5.81 -13.81
CA ILE A 549 23.88 -6.58 -12.59
C ILE A 549 23.53 -8.05 -12.80
N SER A 550 22.40 -8.35 -13.47
CA SER A 550 22.01 -9.74 -13.78
C SER A 550 23.05 -10.46 -14.65
N THR A 551 23.70 -9.72 -15.56
CA THR A 551 24.76 -10.24 -16.44
C THR A 551 26.04 -10.48 -15.64
N SER A 552 26.40 -9.54 -14.77
CA SER A 552 27.54 -9.66 -13.86
C SER A 552 27.41 -10.84 -12.88
N ILE A 553 26.23 -11.03 -12.27
CA ILE A 553 25.95 -12.18 -11.39
C ILE A 553 26.18 -13.49 -12.14
N LYS A 554 25.63 -13.65 -13.35
CA LYS A 554 25.84 -14.87 -14.16
C LYS A 554 27.33 -15.16 -14.40
N GLY A 555 28.11 -14.12 -14.68
CA GLY A 555 29.56 -14.24 -14.88
C GLY A 555 30.30 -14.64 -13.60
N ILE A 556 29.96 -14.05 -12.46
CA ILE A 556 30.55 -14.37 -11.15
C ILE A 556 30.17 -15.79 -10.71
N GLU A 557 28.90 -16.18 -10.85
CA GLU A 557 28.43 -17.53 -10.49
C GLU A 557 29.14 -18.63 -11.28
N GLN A 558 29.43 -18.39 -12.56
CA GLN A 558 30.13 -19.36 -13.41
C GLN A 558 31.53 -19.69 -12.87
N GLN A 559 32.22 -18.70 -12.29
CA GLN A 559 33.56 -18.84 -11.73
C GLN A 559 33.56 -19.20 -10.24
N LEU A 560 32.49 -18.90 -9.50
CA LEU A 560 32.35 -19.22 -8.08
C LEU A 560 32.03 -20.71 -7.84
N LYS A 561 31.18 -21.33 -8.69
CA LYS A 561 30.76 -22.74 -8.53
C LYS A 561 31.93 -23.73 -8.38
N PRO A 562 33.00 -23.68 -9.20
CA PRO A 562 34.17 -24.55 -9.01
C PRO A 562 34.87 -24.35 -7.66
N LEU A 563 34.90 -23.12 -7.13
CA LEU A 563 35.52 -22.83 -5.82
C LEU A 563 34.67 -23.36 -4.66
N GLU A 564 33.34 -23.33 -4.78
CA GLU A 564 32.43 -23.89 -3.78
C GLU A 564 32.58 -25.41 -3.65
N ALA A 565 32.85 -26.11 -4.76
CA ALA A 565 33.13 -27.55 -4.73
C ALA A 565 34.35 -27.89 -3.86
N LEU A 566 35.33 -26.98 -3.75
CA LEU A 566 36.53 -27.16 -2.93
C LEU A 566 36.27 -27.03 -1.42
N LEU A 567 35.10 -26.52 -0.99
CA LEU A 567 34.72 -26.45 0.43
C LEU A 567 34.39 -27.82 1.02
N LYS A 568 34.16 -28.83 0.18
CA LYS A 568 33.90 -30.22 0.58
C LYS A 568 34.88 -31.15 -0.13
N PRO A 569 36.19 -31.09 0.22
CA PRO A 569 37.17 -31.94 -0.45
C PRO A 569 36.94 -33.41 -0.08
N GLU A 570 37.12 -34.31 -1.05
CA GLU A 570 37.04 -35.76 -0.84
C GLU A 570 38.15 -36.27 0.11
N VAL A 571 39.23 -35.51 0.26
CA VAL A 571 40.37 -35.79 1.13
C VAL A 571 40.46 -34.75 2.25
N PRO A 572 40.36 -35.15 3.54
CA PRO A 572 40.43 -34.22 4.69
C PRO A 572 41.72 -33.39 4.75
N ALA A 573 42.86 -33.93 4.31
CA ALA A 573 44.13 -33.20 4.30
C ALA A 573 44.17 -32.04 3.27
N LEU A 574 43.20 -31.98 2.35
CA LEU A 574 43.06 -30.92 1.34
C LEU A 574 41.99 -29.88 1.72
N THR A 575 41.56 -29.84 2.98
CA THR A 575 40.68 -28.78 3.48
C THR A 575 41.33 -27.41 3.35
N LEU A 576 40.64 -26.51 2.66
CA LEU A 576 41.06 -25.12 2.52
C LEU A 576 41.16 -24.43 3.90
N PRO A 577 42.08 -23.46 4.06
CA PRO A 577 42.11 -22.61 5.25
C PRO A 577 40.76 -21.96 5.55
N ALA A 578 40.49 -21.70 6.83
CA ALA A 578 39.24 -21.12 7.29
C ALA A 578 38.97 -19.73 6.66
N ASP A 579 40.02 -18.93 6.45
CA ASP A 579 39.94 -17.62 5.78
C ASP A 579 39.34 -17.73 4.36
N LEU A 580 39.96 -18.53 3.49
CA LEU A 580 39.47 -18.73 2.12
C LEU A 580 38.05 -19.32 2.10
N SER A 581 37.78 -20.27 3.00
CA SER A 581 36.45 -20.85 3.14
C SER A 581 35.40 -19.80 3.52
N SER A 582 35.76 -18.86 4.40
CA SER A 582 34.88 -17.76 4.82
C SER A 582 34.64 -16.75 3.69
N ARG A 583 35.68 -16.41 2.93
CA ARG A 583 35.62 -15.49 1.80
C ARG A 583 34.77 -16.03 0.65
N ILE A 584 34.90 -17.31 0.30
CA ILE A 584 34.03 -17.97 -0.70
C ILE A 584 32.56 -17.90 -0.27
N ARG A 585 32.26 -18.21 1.00
CA ARG A 585 30.89 -18.12 1.53
C ARG A 585 30.36 -16.70 1.55
N ALA A 586 31.20 -15.72 1.90
CA ALA A 586 30.84 -14.30 1.90
C ALA A 586 30.48 -13.82 0.49
N LEU A 587 31.28 -14.17 -0.52
CA LEU A 587 31.00 -13.82 -1.92
C LEU A 587 29.72 -14.50 -2.43
N ARG A 588 29.46 -15.75 -2.02
CA ARG A 588 28.20 -16.43 -2.34
C ARG A 588 27.01 -15.72 -1.70
N GLN A 589 27.10 -15.40 -0.41
CA GLN A 589 26.06 -14.68 0.32
C GLN A 589 25.76 -13.31 -0.31
N GLN A 590 26.80 -12.57 -0.73
CA GLN A 590 26.64 -11.30 -1.44
C GLN A 590 25.88 -11.49 -2.76
N THR A 591 26.28 -12.49 -3.56
CA THR A 591 25.64 -12.81 -4.85
C THR A 591 24.17 -13.20 -4.66
N ASP A 592 23.87 -14.06 -3.68
CA ASP A 592 22.51 -14.48 -3.32
C ASP A 592 21.65 -13.29 -2.88
N THR A 593 22.24 -12.34 -2.13
CA THR A 593 21.55 -11.11 -1.70
C THR A 593 21.14 -10.27 -2.91
N PHE A 594 22.05 -10.02 -3.85
CA PHE A 594 21.70 -9.28 -5.07
C PHE A 594 20.71 -10.02 -5.96
N GLN A 595 20.79 -11.34 -6.04
CA GLN A 595 19.83 -12.14 -6.82
C GLN A 595 18.42 -12.11 -6.19
N LYS A 596 18.33 -12.10 -4.85
CA LYS A 596 17.09 -11.88 -4.13
C LYS A 596 16.53 -10.47 -4.34
N ASP A 597 17.39 -9.44 -4.28
CA ASP A 597 16.99 -8.06 -4.54
C ASP A 597 16.47 -7.91 -5.99
N LEU A 598 17.15 -8.51 -6.98
CA LEU A 598 16.74 -8.49 -8.39
C LEU A 598 15.39 -9.18 -8.63
N SER A 599 15.19 -10.36 -8.06
CA SER A 599 13.91 -11.09 -8.19
C SER A 599 12.77 -10.31 -7.53
N SER A 600 13.00 -9.79 -6.32
CA SER A 600 12.01 -8.95 -5.63
C SER A 600 11.63 -7.71 -6.44
N PHE A 601 12.60 -7.04 -7.07
CA PHE A 601 12.31 -5.88 -7.91
C PHE A 601 11.63 -6.26 -9.24
N ALA A 602 11.98 -7.40 -9.84
CA ALA A 602 11.30 -7.91 -11.03
C ALA A 602 9.82 -8.24 -10.75
N ASP A 603 9.52 -8.84 -9.59
CA ASP A 603 8.15 -9.12 -9.15
C ASP A 603 7.36 -7.82 -8.92
N LEU A 604 7.98 -6.81 -8.30
CA LEU A 604 7.37 -5.49 -8.13
C LEU A 604 7.09 -4.80 -9.47
N ARG A 605 8.01 -4.89 -10.44
CA ARG A 605 7.79 -4.39 -11.81
C ARG A 605 6.61 -5.09 -12.49
N ALA A 606 6.53 -6.42 -12.36
CA ALA A 606 5.42 -7.20 -12.90
C ALA A 606 4.09 -6.83 -12.23
N GLU A 607 4.09 -6.54 -10.92
CA GLU A 607 2.93 -6.03 -10.20
C GLU A 607 2.50 -4.65 -10.72
N THR A 608 3.45 -3.70 -10.86
CA THR A 608 3.18 -2.37 -11.41
C THR A 608 2.61 -2.43 -12.82
N ALA A 609 3.12 -3.32 -13.68
CA ALA A 609 2.63 -3.52 -15.04
C ALA A 609 1.22 -4.13 -15.12
N ARG A 610 0.74 -4.78 -14.05
CA ARG A 610 -0.61 -5.32 -13.95
C ARG A 610 -1.65 -4.30 -13.47
N ALA A 611 -1.22 -3.11 -13.06
CA ALA A 611 -2.14 -2.05 -12.63
C ALA A 611 -3.13 -1.71 -13.76
N THR A 612 -4.42 -1.70 -13.42
CA THR A 612 -5.49 -1.34 -14.36
C THR A 612 -6.10 0.04 -14.08
N THR A 613 -5.84 0.58 -12.89
CA THR A 613 -6.29 1.90 -12.45
C THR A 613 -5.13 2.75 -11.96
N LEU A 614 -5.31 4.07 -11.90
CA LEU A 614 -4.30 4.98 -11.36
C LEU A 614 -4.02 4.71 -9.87
N GLU A 615 -5.04 4.33 -9.10
CA GLU A 615 -4.88 4.02 -7.68
C GLU A 615 -4.10 2.71 -7.45
N ASP A 616 -4.35 1.67 -8.27
CA ASP A 616 -3.54 0.44 -8.23
C ASP A 616 -2.08 0.73 -8.57
N TYR A 617 -1.87 1.58 -9.59
CA TYR A 617 -0.53 2.02 -9.99
C TYR A 617 0.18 2.79 -8.87
N ARG A 618 -0.52 3.74 -8.23
CA ARG A 618 0.00 4.50 -7.09
C ARG A 618 0.41 3.57 -5.94
N LYS A 619 -0.41 2.57 -5.61
CA LYS A 619 -0.09 1.55 -4.58
C LYS A 619 1.12 0.73 -4.97
N ALA A 620 1.24 0.31 -6.22
CA ALA A 620 2.38 -0.48 -6.70
C ALA A 620 3.69 0.33 -6.67
N ILE A 621 3.67 1.59 -7.13
CA ILE A 621 4.82 2.50 -7.11
C ILE A 621 5.25 2.86 -5.68
N ALA A 622 4.31 2.96 -4.72
CA ALA A 622 4.65 3.16 -3.31
C ALA A 622 5.60 2.07 -2.77
N LYS A 623 5.46 0.83 -3.24
CA LYS A 623 6.36 -0.27 -2.87
C LYS A 623 7.78 -0.10 -3.42
N TRP A 624 7.96 0.66 -4.50
CA TRP A 624 9.28 0.92 -5.09
C TRP A 624 10.17 1.77 -4.16
N GLN A 625 9.61 2.48 -3.18
CA GLN A 625 10.39 3.24 -2.20
C GLN A 625 11.30 2.34 -1.32
N ALA A 626 10.97 1.05 -1.17
CA ALA A 626 11.79 0.09 -0.45
C ALA A 626 12.88 -0.55 -1.31
N VAL A 627 12.90 -0.27 -2.62
CA VAL A 627 13.85 -0.85 -3.57
C VAL A 627 15.15 -0.04 -3.56
N LYS A 628 16.29 -0.75 -3.44
CA LYS A 628 17.61 -0.12 -3.36
C LYS A 628 18.19 0.32 -4.70
N PHE A 629 17.71 -0.25 -5.81
CA PHE A 629 18.24 0.05 -7.15
C PHE A 629 17.96 1.49 -7.58
N ALA A 630 18.93 2.12 -8.26
CA ALA A 630 18.81 3.49 -8.76
C ALA A 630 17.60 3.69 -9.69
N GLU A 631 17.17 2.64 -10.41
CA GLU A 631 15.96 2.67 -11.25
C GLU A 631 14.69 3.00 -10.46
N ALA A 632 14.66 2.73 -9.15
CA ALA A 632 13.52 3.03 -8.27
C ALA A 632 13.59 4.44 -7.65
N ALA A 633 14.70 5.17 -7.79
CA ALA A 633 14.92 6.47 -7.15
C ALA A 633 13.89 7.54 -7.56
N ALA A 634 13.34 7.44 -8.77
CA ALA A 634 12.32 8.36 -9.26
C ALA A 634 10.93 8.16 -8.61
N SER A 635 10.70 7.06 -7.88
CA SER A 635 9.40 6.70 -7.32
C SER A 635 8.88 7.73 -6.31
N LEU A 636 9.74 8.23 -5.42
CA LEU A 636 9.38 9.26 -4.43
C LEU A 636 8.90 10.53 -5.12
N LYS A 637 9.72 11.09 -6.02
CA LYS A 637 9.39 12.30 -6.77
C LYS A 637 8.11 12.11 -7.60
N MET A 638 7.91 10.93 -8.18
CA MET A 638 6.70 10.62 -8.93
C MET A 638 5.47 10.62 -8.03
N LEU A 639 5.51 9.96 -6.86
CA LEU A 639 4.37 9.93 -5.93
C LEU A 639 3.99 11.32 -5.43
N ASP A 640 4.97 12.18 -5.16
CA ASP A 640 4.75 13.56 -4.72
C ASP A 640 4.13 14.44 -5.81
N THR A 641 4.47 14.18 -7.08
CA THR A 641 4.05 15.00 -8.23
C THR A 641 2.88 14.42 -9.01
N MET A 642 2.46 13.19 -8.71
CA MET A 642 1.41 12.47 -9.43
C MET A 642 0.05 13.15 -9.25
N PRO A 643 -0.54 13.73 -10.31
CA PRO A 643 -1.86 14.32 -10.22
C PRO A 643 -2.92 13.22 -10.13
N GLY A 644 -4.03 13.50 -9.43
CA GLY A 644 -5.23 12.66 -9.54
C GLY A 644 -5.86 12.77 -10.94
N GLU A 645 -6.73 11.82 -11.30
CA GLU A 645 -7.35 11.78 -12.64
C GLU A 645 -8.04 13.09 -13.02
N LYS A 646 -8.80 13.69 -12.10
CA LYS A 646 -9.46 15.00 -12.33
C LYS A 646 -8.45 16.14 -12.57
N ALA A 647 -7.35 16.15 -11.83
CA ALA A 647 -6.31 17.17 -11.99
C ALA A 647 -5.58 17.02 -13.33
N PHE A 648 -5.33 15.78 -13.77
CA PHE A 648 -4.77 15.52 -15.09
C PHE A 648 -5.75 15.92 -16.21
N GLN A 649 -7.05 15.61 -16.06
CA GLN A 649 -8.09 16.05 -16.98
C GLN A 649 -8.17 17.58 -17.08
N ALA A 650 -8.11 18.30 -15.96
CA ALA A 650 -8.10 19.76 -15.98
C ALA A 650 -6.88 20.31 -16.71
N ALA A 651 -5.68 19.77 -16.44
CA ALA A 651 -4.47 20.16 -17.15
C ALA A 651 -4.54 19.88 -18.66
N LEU A 652 -5.23 18.81 -19.06
CA LEU A 652 -5.38 18.40 -20.46
C LEU A 652 -6.43 19.23 -21.21
N PHE A 653 -7.58 19.49 -20.59
CA PHE A 653 -8.76 20.06 -21.27
C PHE A 653 -9.04 21.53 -20.98
N THR A 654 -8.65 22.05 -19.81
CA THR A 654 -9.05 23.38 -19.31
C THR A 654 -7.86 24.22 -18.81
N GLY A 655 -6.65 23.92 -19.28
CA GLY A 655 -5.43 24.64 -18.88
C GLY A 655 -5.07 24.51 -17.40
N GLY A 656 -5.69 23.56 -16.67
CA GLY A 656 -5.52 23.35 -15.23
C GLY A 656 -6.65 23.89 -14.36
N ASP A 657 -7.66 24.57 -14.93
CA ASP A 657 -8.79 25.11 -14.15
C ASP A 657 -9.81 23.99 -13.82
N LEU A 658 -9.79 23.56 -12.56
CA LEU A 658 -10.68 22.54 -12.01
C LEU A 658 -12.14 22.98 -11.96
N GLU A 659 -12.39 24.28 -11.75
CA GLU A 659 -13.76 24.79 -11.65
C GLU A 659 -14.42 24.89 -13.03
N VAL A 660 -13.64 25.21 -14.07
CA VAL A 660 -14.09 25.13 -15.47
C VAL A 660 -14.34 23.68 -15.87
N LEU A 661 -13.43 22.75 -15.51
CA LEU A 661 -13.66 21.32 -15.78
C LEU A 661 -14.98 20.84 -15.15
N GLN A 662 -15.20 21.18 -13.88
CA GLN A 662 -16.42 20.81 -13.16
C GLN A 662 -17.67 21.42 -13.80
N ALA A 663 -17.63 22.70 -14.21
CA ALA A 663 -18.76 23.32 -14.88
C ALA A 663 -19.08 22.71 -16.26
N ILE A 664 -18.07 22.19 -16.98
CA ILE A 664 -18.30 21.48 -18.25
C ILE A 664 -18.92 20.09 -18.00
N LEU A 665 -18.45 19.37 -16.97
CA LEU A 665 -19.02 18.09 -16.55
C LEU A 665 -20.49 18.22 -16.14
N ASP A 666 -20.78 19.24 -15.34
CA ASP A 666 -22.14 19.53 -14.85
C ASP A 666 -23.02 20.17 -15.93
N ASP A 667 -22.45 20.51 -17.09
CA ASP A 667 -23.10 21.29 -18.15
C ASP A 667 -23.77 22.55 -17.61
N LYS A 668 -23.06 23.30 -16.76
CA LYS A 668 -23.64 24.39 -15.96
C LYS A 668 -24.31 25.48 -16.80
N SER A 669 -23.80 25.76 -18.00
CA SER A 669 -24.42 26.74 -18.93
C SER A 669 -25.60 26.16 -19.72
N GLY A 670 -25.80 24.86 -19.69
CA GLY A 670 -26.76 24.14 -20.51
C GLY A 670 -26.46 24.22 -22.01
N ARG A 671 -27.36 23.63 -22.82
CA ARG A 671 -27.25 23.66 -24.30
C ARG A 671 -27.36 25.05 -24.89
N GLN A 672 -28.09 25.94 -24.23
CA GLN A 672 -28.35 27.29 -24.71
C GLN A 672 -27.32 28.30 -24.20
N MET A 673 -26.42 27.95 -23.27
CA MET A 673 -25.45 28.89 -22.66
C MET A 673 -26.12 30.10 -22.02
N VAL A 674 -27.21 29.81 -21.32
CA VAL A 674 -28.11 30.77 -20.70
C VAL A 674 -28.52 30.20 -19.33
N PRO A 675 -28.47 30.98 -18.24
CA PRO A 675 -28.92 30.54 -16.94
C PRO A 675 -30.41 30.21 -16.92
N ASP A 676 -30.81 29.17 -16.17
CA ASP A 676 -32.22 28.78 -16.03
C ASP A 676 -33.10 29.87 -15.41
N THR A 677 -32.52 30.69 -14.53
CA THR A 677 -33.18 31.84 -13.89
C THR A 677 -32.23 33.03 -13.83
N LEU A 678 -32.74 34.22 -14.15
CA LEU A 678 -32.01 35.48 -14.01
C LEU A 678 -31.96 35.95 -12.56
N LEU A 679 -30.80 36.45 -12.14
CA LEU A 679 -30.66 37.19 -10.89
C LEU A 679 -31.29 38.58 -11.03
N GLY A 680 -31.78 39.15 -9.93
CA GLY A 680 -32.31 40.52 -9.93
C GLY A 680 -31.29 41.57 -10.39
N SER A 681 -29.99 41.35 -10.14
CA SER A 681 -28.89 42.19 -10.65
C SER A 681 -28.69 42.06 -12.16
N GLU A 682 -28.82 40.86 -12.72
CA GLU A 682 -28.70 40.60 -14.16
C GLU A 682 -29.88 41.25 -14.90
N LEU A 683 -31.10 41.04 -14.42
CA LEU A 683 -32.30 41.68 -14.95
C LEU A 683 -32.20 43.20 -14.88
N LYS A 684 -31.68 43.75 -13.78
CA LYS A 684 -31.44 45.20 -13.64
C LYS A 684 -30.47 45.73 -14.69
N THR A 685 -29.43 45.00 -15.06
CA THR A 685 -28.50 45.41 -16.12
C THR A 685 -29.18 45.42 -17.49
N ILE A 686 -29.96 44.39 -17.82
CA ILE A 686 -30.71 44.31 -19.09
C ILE A 686 -31.74 45.43 -19.18
N LEU A 687 -32.56 45.62 -18.14
CA LEU A 687 -33.54 46.71 -18.08
C LEU A 687 -32.86 48.09 -18.06
N GLY A 688 -31.71 48.21 -17.40
CA GLY A 688 -30.91 49.43 -17.38
C GLY A 688 -30.36 49.80 -18.75
N LEU A 689 -30.02 48.82 -19.60
CA LEU A 689 -29.66 49.05 -21.01
C LEU A 689 -30.88 49.40 -21.88
N LEU A 690 -32.01 48.74 -21.64
CA LEU A 690 -33.27 48.96 -22.38
C LEU A 690 -33.87 50.34 -22.16
N HIS A 691 -33.76 50.86 -20.94
CA HIS A 691 -34.33 52.12 -20.52
C HIS A 691 -33.26 53.20 -20.28
N ASP A 692 -32.04 52.99 -20.79
CA ASP A 692 -30.95 53.95 -20.67
C ASP A 692 -31.30 55.28 -21.34
N GLU A 693 -31.29 56.36 -20.56
CA GLU A 693 -31.70 57.70 -20.99
C GLU A 693 -30.77 58.34 -22.04
N PHE A 694 -29.54 57.82 -22.17
CA PHE A 694 -28.53 58.38 -23.08
C PHE A 694 -28.22 57.48 -24.27
N LEU A 695 -28.65 56.22 -24.26
CA LEU A 695 -28.45 55.30 -25.39
C LEU A 695 -29.73 55.14 -26.23
N ASN A 696 -30.91 55.25 -25.62
CA ASN A 696 -32.20 55.00 -26.28
C ASN A 696 -32.93 56.29 -26.61
N ASN A 697 -33.64 56.31 -27.76
CA ASN A 697 -34.51 57.41 -28.17
C ASN A 697 -33.82 58.80 -28.22
N ILE A 698 -32.51 58.84 -28.52
CA ILE A 698 -31.76 60.09 -28.71
C ILE A 698 -31.76 60.46 -30.19
N PHE A 699 -32.21 61.67 -30.50
CA PHE A 699 -32.24 62.22 -31.85
C PHE A 699 -31.09 63.18 -32.08
N GLU A 700 -30.47 63.09 -33.26
CA GLU A 700 -29.51 64.06 -33.77
C GLU A 700 -30.27 65.11 -34.60
N ASN A 701 -30.14 66.38 -34.22
CA ASN A 701 -30.85 67.49 -34.85
C ASN A 701 -29.84 68.48 -35.44
N THR A 702 -29.94 68.72 -36.75
CA THR A 702 -29.17 69.79 -37.42
C THR A 702 -29.91 71.10 -37.23
N ILE A 703 -29.28 72.04 -36.53
CA ILE A 703 -29.83 73.37 -36.24
C ILE A 703 -29.23 74.38 -37.20
N THR A 704 -30.10 75.15 -37.86
CA THR A 704 -29.71 76.29 -38.68
C THR A 704 -30.04 77.57 -37.95
N HIS A 705 -29.03 78.44 -37.82
CA HIS A 705 -29.16 79.73 -37.16
C HIS A 705 -29.34 80.82 -38.24
N TYR A 706 -30.55 81.36 -38.38
CA TYR A 706 -30.83 82.39 -39.39
C TYR A 706 -30.43 83.79 -38.92
N SER A 707 -30.51 84.05 -37.61
CA SER A 707 -30.20 85.37 -37.03
C SER A 707 -28.73 85.57 -36.69
N SER A 708 -27.97 84.50 -36.53
CA SER A 708 -26.53 84.56 -36.25
C SER A 708 -25.80 83.93 -37.42
N LYS A 709 -24.74 84.55 -37.94
CA LYS A 709 -23.90 83.98 -39.02
C LYS A 709 -23.10 82.73 -38.57
N LYS A 710 -23.59 82.00 -37.58
CA LYS A 710 -23.01 80.78 -37.07
C LYS A 710 -23.24 79.66 -38.09
N PRO A 711 -22.26 78.75 -38.26
CA PRO A 711 -22.48 77.54 -39.03
C PRO A 711 -23.61 76.72 -38.40
N ASN A 712 -24.19 75.82 -39.20
CA ASN A 712 -25.13 74.83 -38.65
C ASN A 712 -24.46 74.06 -37.52
N SER A 713 -25.20 73.84 -36.44
CA SER A 713 -24.74 73.09 -35.26
C SER A 713 -25.56 71.82 -35.09
N THR A 714 -25.00 70.83 -34.41
CA THR A 714 -25.70 69.57 -34.10
C THR A 714 -26.11 69.57 -32.64
N TYR A 715 -27.41 69.53 -32.37
CA TYR A 715 -27.97 69.37 -31.02
C TYR A 715 -28.58 67.98 -30.88
N TRP A 716 -28.42 67.35 -29.73
CA TRP A 716 -29.12 66.10 -29.42
C TRP A 716 -30.40 66.37 -28.65
N SER A 717 -31.43 65.56 -28.86
CA SER A 717 -32.67 65.65 -28.08
C SER A 717 -33.15 64.28 -27.60
N VAL A 718 -33.80 64.27 -26.44
CA VAL A 718 -34.59 63.11 -26.01
C VAL A 718 -35.90 63.12 -26.78
N GLY A 719 -36.11 62.09 -27.61
CA GLY A 719 -37.24 62.01 -28.54
C GLY A 719 -37.14 62.99 -29.72
N LYS A 720 -38.03 62.77 -30.69
CA LYS A 720 -38.17 63.64 -31.85
C LYS A 720 -38.76 64.99 -31.42
N PRO A 721 -38.17 66.14 -31.78
CA PRO A 721 -38.71 67.44 -31.40
C PRO A 721 -40.14 67.67 -31.90
N GLU A 722 -41.01 68.14 -31.02
CA GLU A 722 -42.40 68.46 -31.35
C GLU A 722 -42.45 69.76 -32.16
N GLN A 723 -43.06 69.70 -33.34
CA GLN A 723 -43.21 70.85 -34.23
C GLN A 723 -44.61 71.45 -34.10
N SER A 724 -44.68 72.75 -33.82
CA SER A 724 -45.90 73.54 -33.84
C SER A 724 -45.75 74.74 -34.78
N ILE A 725 -46.81 75.06 -35.52
CA ILE A 725 -46.83 76.15 -36.51
C ILE A 725 -47.95 77.11 -36.12
N VAL A 726 -47.62 78.38 -35.92
CA VAL A 726 -48.57 79.46 -35.60
C VAL A 726 -48.25 80.67 -36.49
N GLY A 727 -49.11 80.94 -37.48
CA GLY A 727 -48.88 82.01 -38.46
C GLY A 727 -47.59 81.79 -39.27
N SER A 728 -46.73 82.80 -39.35
CA SER A 728 -45.40 82.69 -39.96
C SER A 728 -44.30 82.15 -39.03
N SER A 729 -44.66 81.71 -37.81
CA SER A 729 -43.74 81.15 -36.82
C SER A 729 -43.82 79.63 -36.78
N THR A 730 -42.66 78.97 -36.81
CA THR A 730 -42.51 77.53 -36.55
C THR A 730 -41.68 77.35 -35.27
N ARG A 731 -42.20 76.57 -34.31
CA ARG A 731 -41.55 76.29 -33.03
C ARG A 731 -41.30 74.79 -32.89
N TRP A 732 -40.07 74.43 -32.57
CA TRP A 732 -39.65 73.07 -32.21
C TRP A 732 -39.37 73.01 -30.71
N SER A 733 -40.00 72.10 -29.98
CA SER A 733 -39.84 71.94 -28.53
C SER A 733 -39.36 70.53 -28.19
N ALA A 734 -38.26 70.43 -27.43
CA ALA A 734 -37.74 69.18 -26.90
C ALA A 734 -36.82 69.45 -25.70
N LYS A 735 -36.37 68.39 -25.02
CA LYS A 735 -35.21 68.48 -24.14
C LYS A 735 -33.95 68.34 -24.99
N PHE A 736 -33.27 69.46 -25.23
CA PHE A 736 -32.06 69.53 -26.07
C PHE A 736 -30.79 69.50 -25.21
N TYR A 737 -29.74 68.91 -25.76
CA TYR A 737 -28.36 68.99 -25.30
C TYR A 737 -27.50 69.56 -26.42
N GLU A 738 -26.77 70.63 -26.10
CA GLU A 738 -25.80 71.27 -26.98
C GLU A 738 -24.39 70.86 -26.52
N PRO A 739 -23.56 70.28 -27.41
CA PRO A 739 -22.20 69.89 -27.05
C PRO A 739 -21.37 71.09 -26.62
N ASP A 740 -20.70 70.97 -25.48
CA ASP A 740 -19.76 71.96 -24.97
C ASP A 740 -18.42 71.26 -24.67
N ILE A 741 -17.31 71.86 -25.11
CA ILE A 741 -15.95 71.35 -24.90
C ILE A 741 -15.58 71.37 -23.41
N THR A 742 -16.20 72.24 -22.62
CA THR A 742 -15.91 72.42 -21.19
C THR A 742 -16.71 71.50 -20.28
N GLN A 743 -17.81 70.91 -20.78
CA GLN A 743 -18.68 70.05 -20.00
C GLN A 743 -18.20 68.60 -20.03
N THR A 744 -18.23 67.96 -18.85
CA THR A 744 -17.90 66.54 -18.68
C THR A 744 -19.13 65.68 -18.41
N SER A 745 -20.33 66.24 -18.48
CA SER A 745 -21.62 65.55 -18.25
C SER A 745 -22.69 66.08 -19.18
N VAL A 746 -23.65 65.23 -19.53
CA VAL A 746 -24.78 65.59 -20.39
C VAL A 746 -25.98 65.97 -19.54
N LEU A 747 -26.58 67.13 -19.83
CA LEU A 747 -27.85 67.53 -19.26
C LEU A 747 -28.80 67.99 -20.38
N PHE A 748 -29.88 67.24 -20.59
CA PHE A 748 -30.92 67.62 -21.54
C PHE A 748 -31.87 68.65 -20.90
N ILE A 749 -31.90 69.85 -21.48
CA ILE A 749 -32.66 70.99 -20.97
C ILE A 749 -33.86 71.25 -21.88
N GLN A 750 -35.05 71.43 -21.30
CA GLN A 750 -36.23 71.84 -22.07
C GLN A 750 -35.96 73.17 -22.76
N ARG A 751 -35.95 73.17 -24.09
CA ARG A 751 -35.72 74.36 -24.91
C ARG A 751 -36.68 74.35 -26.09
N SER A 752 -37.02 75.54 -26.57
CA SER A 752 -37.78 75.67 -27.81
C SER A 752 -37.09 76.60 -28.79
N LEU A 753 -36.77 76.07 -29.96
CA LEU A 753 -36.21 76.80 -31.09
C LEU A 753 -37.36 77.36 -31.92
N THR A 754 -37.29 78.63 -32.27
CA THR A 754 -38.37 79.30 -33.01
C THR A 754 -37.79 79.98 -34.24
N ARG A 755 -38.38 79.70 -35.39
CA ARG A 755 -38.14 80.38 -36.66
C ARG A 755 -39.35 81.23 -37.00
N VAL A 756 -39.13 82.50 -37.36
CA VAL A 756 -40.19 83.40 -37.81
C VAL A 756 -39.88 83.86 -39.23
N GLY A 757 -40.84 83.79 -40.13
CA GLY A 757 -40.77 84.38 -41.46
C GLY A 757 -41.17 85.86 -41.43
N ILE A 758 -40.29 86.75 -41.88
CA ILE A 758 -40.50 88.20 -42.01
C ILE A 758 -40.11 88.61 -43.43
N LEU A 759 -41.08 89.11 -44.22
CA LEU A 759 -40.85 89.67 -45.57
C LEU A 759 -40.04 88.76 -46.53
N GLY A 760 -40.19 87.45 -46.42
CA GLY A 760 -39.48 86.48 -47.26
C GLY A 760 -38.12 86.02 -46.73
N GLU A 761 -37.64 86.61 -45.63
CA GLU A 761 -36.45 86.15 -44.89
C GLU A 761 -36.87 85.42 -43.60
N TYR A 762 -36.00 84.51 -43.12
CA TYR A 762 -36.20 83.81 -41.85
C TYR A 762 -35.32 84.44 -40.77
N GLN A 763 -35.85 84.54 -39.55
CA GLN A 763 -35.10 84.88 -38.34
C GLN A 763 -35.29 83.79 -37.27
N GLY A 764 -34.33 83.66 -36.37
CA GLY A 764 -34.30 82.67 -35.29
C GLY A 764 -33.58 81.37 -35.68
N ASP A 765 -33.91 80.30 -34.96
CA ASP A 765 -33.27 78.99 -35.11
C ASP A 765 -34.30 77.96 -35.57
N ALA A 766 -33.89 77.06 -36.47
CA ALA A 766 -34.75 75.98 -36.96
C ALA A 766 -34.05 74.62 -36.89
N VAL A 767 -34.84 73.58 -36.60
CA VAL A 767 -34.42 72.19 -36.81
C VAL A 767 -34.59 71.88 -38.31
N LEU A 768 -33.47 71.75 -39.03
CA LEU A 768 -33.45 71.46 -40.46
C LEU A 768 -33.71 69.98 -40.74
N ASN A 769 -33.07 69.11 -39.96
CA ASN A 769 -33.21 67.67 -40.04
C ASN A 769 -33.18 67.08 -38.63
N SER A 770 -33.95 66.03 -38.40
CA SER A 770 -34.00 65.28 -37.15
C SER A 770 -34.05 63.80 -37.48
N ARG A 771 -33.00 63.08 -37.10
CA ARG A 771 -32.90 61.62 -37.27
C ARG A 771 -32.55 60.95 -35.96
N LEU A 772 -32.87 59.65 -35.85
CA LEU A 772 -32.42 58.88 -34.70
C LEU A 772 -30.89 58.83 -34.71
N SER A 773 -30.27 58.98 -33.54
CA SER A 773 -28.81 58.92 -33.44
C SER A 773 -28.31 57.52 -33.77
N GLN A 774 -27.07 57.43 -34.27
CA GLN A 774 -26.45 56.15 -34.60
C GLN A 774 -26.34 55.21 -33.38
N ALA A 775 -26.15 55.76 -32.17
CA ALA A 775 -26.18 54.99 -30.94
C ALA A 775 -27.56 54.39 -30.67
N SER A 776 -28.64 55.18 -30.83
CA SER A 776 -30.01 54.68 -30.67
C SER A 776 -30.45 53.73 -31.78
N GLU A 777 -29.97 53.91 -33.02
CA GLU A 777 -30.20 52.96 -34.13
C GLU A 777 -29.51 51.61 -33.84
N MET A 778 -28.26 51.65 -33.39
CA MET A 778 -27.52 50.46 -32.93
C MET A 778 -28.29 49.74 -31.80
N MET A 779 -28.73 50.45 -30.75
CA MET A 779 -29.50 49.85 -29.65
C MET A 779 -30.77 49.14 -30.13
N ASN A 780 -31.49 49.73 -31.09
CA ASN A 780 -32.66 49.09 -31.71
C ASN A 780 -32.31 47.79 -32.44
N GLN A 781 -31.15 47.72 -33.10
CA GLN A 781 -30.70 46.51 -33.82
C GLN A 781 -30.28 45.37 -32.90
N LEU A 782 -29.77 45.66 -31.70
CA LEU A 782 -29.44 44.64 -30.70
C LEU A 782 -30.66 43.83 -30.28
N ALA A 783 -31.87 44.41 -30.38
CA ALA A 783 -33.14 43.78 -30.02
C ALA A 783 -33.12 43.21 -28.58
N LEU A 784 -32.55 43.97 -27.64
CA LEU A 784 -32.47 43.62 -26.21
C LEU A 784 -33.84 43.31 -25.61
N ASN A 785 -34.91 43.90 -26.15
CA ASN A 785 -36.30 43.68 -25.72
C ASN A 785 -36.84 42.30 -26.09
N ARG A 786 -36.09 41.53 -26.89
CA ARG A 786 -36.40 40.13 -27.26
C ARG A 786 -35.41 39.14 -26.67
N VAL A 787 -34.56 39.59 -25.73
CA VAL A 787 -33.59 38.74 -25.04
C VAL A 787 -34.27 37.99 -23.89
N THR A 788 -35.27 38.61 -23.25
CA THR A 788 -36.13 37.98 -22.24
C THR A 788 -37.58 37.85 -22.71
N ASP A 789 -38.38 37.03 -22.02
CA ASP A 789 -39.84 37.07 -22.10
C ASP A 789 -40.43 38.34 -21.47
N GLU A 790 -41.74 38.55 -21.66
CA GLU A 790 -42.47 39.74 -21.19
C GLU A 790 -42.39 39.94 -19.67
N LYS A 791 -42.07 38.87 -18.92
CA LYS A 791 -41.95 38.89 -17.46
C LYS A 791 -40.49 38.98 -16.98
N GLY A 792 -39.50 38.86 -17.87
CA GLY A 792 -38.09 38.77 -17.50
C GLY A 792 -37.71 37.45 -16.83
N GLU A 793 -38.55 36.41 -16.93
CA GLU A 793 -38.37 35.12 -16.26
C GLU A 793 -37.54 34.14 -17.10
N ARG A 794 -37.66 34.19 -18.44
CA ARG A 794 -36.93 33.31 -19.36
C ARG A 794 -36.18 34.08 -20.43
N MET A 795 -35.02 33.58 -20.80
CA MET A 795 -34.15 34.14 -21.83
C MET A 795 -34.32 33.37 -23.15
N TYR A 796 -34.45 34.08 -24.27
CA TYR A 796 -34.60 33.50 -25.62
C TYR A 796 -33.34 33.56 -26.47
N LYS A 797 -32.39 34.42 -26.09
CA LYS A 797 -31.13 34.63 -26.83
C LYS A 797 -29.95 34.62 -25.89
N THR A 798 -28.82 34.17 -26.38
CA THR A 798 -27.58 34.18 -25.62
C THR A 798 -26.98 35.58 -25.62
N ILE A 799 -26.20 35.90 -24.59
CA ILE A 799 -25.49 37.19 -24.53
C ILE A 799 -24.37 37.24 -25.56
N GLN A 800 -23.76 36.11 -25.89
CA GLN A 800 -22.78 36.00 -26.97
C GLN A 800 -23.38 36.40 -28.32
N GLU A 801 -24.64 36.02 -28.61
CA GLU A 801 -25.33 36.46 -29.82
C GLU A 801 -25.57 37.98 -29.83
N VAL A 802 -25.86 38.57 -28.67
CA VAL A 802 -25.98 40.03 -28.53
C VAL A 802 -24.62 40.71 -28.76
N CYS A 803 -23.53 40.15 -28.22
CA CYS A 803 -22.17 40.62 -28.47
C CYS A 803 -21.78 40.51 -29.94
N ASP A 804 -22.16 39.42 -30.62
CA ASP A 804 -21.94 39.23 -32.07
C ASP A 804 -22.61 40.35 -32.87
N ARG A 805 -23.89 40.63 -32.60
CA ARG A 805 -24.61 41.73 -33.25
C ARG A 805 -23.95 43.08 -32.99
N LEU A 806 -23.47 43.31 -31.76
CA LEU A 806 -22.85 44.57 -31.37
C LEU A 806 -21.54 44.84 -32.12
N VAL A 807 -20.67 43.84 -32.24
CA VAL A 807 -19.38 44.00 -32.94
C VAL A 807 -19.53 43.98 -34.47
N GLN A 808 -20.58 43.33 -34.98
CA GLN A 808 -20.88 43.28 -36.42
C GLN A 808 -21.69 44.49 -36.92
N ASP A 809 -22.31 45.24 -35.99
CA ASP A 809 -23.09 46.43 -36.28
C ASP A 809 -22.31 47.46 -37.12
N THR A 810 -22.96 48.04 -38.11
CA THR A 810 -22.34 48.96 -39.08
C THR A 810 -22.43 50.44 -38.69
N HIS A 811 -23.14 50.79 -37.62
CA HIS A 811 -23.25 52.18 -37.17
C HIS A 811 -21.93 52.66 -36.52
N ASP A 812 -21.58 53.91 -36.76
CA ASP A 812 -20.37 54.57 -36.25
C ASP A 812 -20.63 55.17 -34.85
N ALA A 813 -20.81 54.28 -33.88
CA ALA A 813 -21.03 54.63 -32.46
C ALA A 813 -20.06 53.89 -31.52
N PRO A 814 -18.73 54.01 -31.70
CA PRO A 814 -17.74 53.17 -31.02
C PRO A 814 -17.73 53.30 -29.48
N LEU A 815 -17.95 54.51 -28.93
CA LEU A 815 -18.05 54.70 -27.48
C LEU A 815 -19.32 54.06 -26.91
N ALA A 816 -20.46 54.17 -27.61
CA ALA A 816 -21.70 53.54 -27.19
C ALA A 816 -21.57 52.00 -27.24
N LYS A 817 -20.94 51.46 -28.30
CA LYS A 817 -20.62 50.03 -28.41
C LYS A 817 -19.78 49.54 -27.23
N ALA A 818 -18.70 50.27 -26.90
CA ALA A 818 -17.84 49.94 -25.76
C ALA A 818 -18.62 49.97 -24.44
N CYS A 819 -19.44 50.99 -24.20
CA CYS A 819 -20.26 51.09 -22.99
C CYS A 819 -21.23 49.91 -22.86
N VAL A 820 -21.93 49.54 -23.94
CA VAL A 820 -22.84 48.38 -23.94
C VAL A 820 -22.09 47.08 -23.69
N LEU A 821 -20.95 46.86 -24.36
CA LEU A 821 -20.17 45.63 -24.21
C LEU A 821 -19.64 45.46 -22.77
N LEU A 822 -19.15 46.53 -22.14
CA LEU A 822 -18.71 46.52 -20.74
C LEU A 822 -19.88 46.28 -19.76
N LYS A 823 -21.07 46.83 -20.04
CA LYS A 823 -22.27 46.54 -19.24
C LYS A 823 -22.66 45.06 -19.35
N LEU A 824 -22.60 44.47 -20.55
CA LEU A 824 -22.85 43.04 -20.75
C LEU A 824 -21.79 42.16 -20.06
N GLU A 825 -20.52 42.55 -20.12
CA GLU A 825 -19.44 41.87 -19.38
C GLU A 825 -19.68 41.90 -17.87
N SER A 826 -20.00 43.06 -17.30
CA SER A 826 -20.26 43.19 -15.87
C SER A 826 -21.37 42.23 -15.39
N MET A 827 -22.35 41.96 -16.26
CA MET A 827 -23.40 40.99 -16.01
C MET A 827 -22.88 39.55 -16.12
N MET A 828 -22.16 39.20 -17.20
CA MET A 828 -21.61 37.85 -17.38
C MET A 828 -20.66 37.47 -16.26
N LEU A 829 -19.85 38.41 -15.76
CA LEU A 829 -18.90 38.18 -14.67
C LEU A 829 -19.56 37.88 -13.30
N LEU A 830 -20.87 38.12 -13.12
CA LEU A 830 -21.58 37.68 -11.93
C LEU A 830 -21.62 36.15 -11.81
N ARG A 831 -21.79 35.47 -12.95
CA ARG A 831 -21.87 34.01 -13.07
C ARG A 831 -21.29 33.54 -14.41
N PRO A 832 -19.97 33.68 -14.64
CA PRO A 832 -19.36 33.53 -15.97
C PRO A 832 -19.55 32.13 -16.56
N ARG A 833 -19.67 31.11 -15.70
CA ARG A 833 -19.88 29.73 -16.11
C ARG A 833 -21.30 29.48 -16.56
N ASP A 834 -22.29 30.01 -15.86
CA ASP A 834 -23.71 29.90 -16.21
C ASP A 834 -24.01 30.61 -17.55
N TRP A 835 -23.31 31.73 -17.81
CA TRP A 835 -23.36 32.45 -19.08
C TRP A 835 -22.50 31.86 -20.19
N GLY A 836 -21.78 30.75 -19.97
CA GLY A 836 -20.97 30.11 -21.01
C GLY A 836 -19.73 30.90 -21.46
N LEU A 837 -19.26 31.88 -20.68
CA LEU A 837 -18.12 32.73 -21.03
C LEU A 837 -16.82 31.92 -21.22
N HIS A 838 -16.67 30.81 -20.50
CA HIS A 838 -15.53 29.89 -20.59
C HIS A 838 -15.45 29.13 -21.93
N TYR A 839 -16.52 29.14 -22.74
CA TYR A 839 -16.49 28.60 -24.10
C TYR A 839 -16.16 29.66 -25.17
N SER A 840 -16.08 30.94 -24.81
CA SER A 840 -15.84 32.06 -25.74
C SER A 840 -14.51 32.77 -25.46
N PRO A 841 -13.35 32.13 -25.71
CA PRO A 841 -12.07 32.75 -25.42
C PRO A 841 -11.78 34.01 -26.26
N SER A 842 -12.27 34.08 -27.51
CA SER A 842 -12.14 35.32 -28.29
C SER A 842 -12.86 36.49 -27.63
N LEU A 843 -14.03 36.26 -27.02
CA LEU A 843 -14.77 37.31 -26.30
C LEU A 843 -13.98 37.77 -25.07
N GLN A 844 -13.42 36.85 -24.29
CA GLN A 844 -12.58 37.19 -23.14
C GLN A 844 -11.35 38.02 -23.55
N GLN A 845 -10.68 37.63 -24.65
CA GLN A 845 -9.52 38.36 -25.15
C GLN A 845 -9.90 39.76 -25.67
N ASP A 846 -11.01 39.87 -26.39
CA ASP A 846 -11.46 41.14 -26.94
C ASP A 846 -11.93 42.09 -25.81
N LEU A 847 -12.56 41.58 -24.74
CA LEU A 847 -12.87 42.34 -23.51
C LEU A 847 -11.59 42.81 -22.78
N GLN A 848 -10.56 41.96 -22.67
CA GLN A 848 -9.28 42.36 -22.10
C GLN A 848 -8.60 43.47 -22.91
N LYS A 849 -8.61 43.36 -24.26
CA LYS A 849 -8.09 44.42 -25.14
C LYS A 849 -8.89 45.72 -25.00
N LEU A 850 -10.22 45.64 -24.87
CA LEU A 850 -11.06 46.83 -24.66
C LEU A 850 -10.70 47.53 -23.35
N HIS A 851 -10.54 46.79 -22.26
CA HIS A 851 -10.08 47.33 -20.98
C HIS A 851 -8.70 47.98 -21.06
N GLN A 852 -7.76 47.39 -21.81
CA GLN A 852 -6.43 47.97 -22.07
C GLN A 852 -6.52 49.28 -22.84
N ILE A 853 -7.34 49.35 -23.89
CA ILE A 853 -7.57 50.59 -24.66
C ILE A 853 -8.11 51.69 -23.76
N LEU A 854 -9.07 51.37 -22.88
CA LEU A 854 -9.68 52.33 -21.97
C LEU A 854 -8.83 52.65 -20.73
N ALA A 855 -7.65 52.02 -20.59
CA ALA A 855 -6.80 52.11 -19.40
C ALA A 855 -7.59 51.88 -18.09
N ASN A 856 -8.52 50.92 -18.10
CA ASN A 856 -9.45 50.63 -17.00
C ASN A 856 -10.33 51.81 -16.53
N SER A 857 -10.52 52.83 -17.37
CA SER A 857 -11.44 53.94 -17.08
C SER A 857 -12.89 53.49 -17.30
N PRO A 858 -13.81 53.71 -16.34
CA PRO A 858 -15.22 53.37 -16.54
C PRO A 858 -15.84 54.30 -17.59
N LEU A 859 -16.56 53.71 -18.56
CA LEU A 859 -17.37 54.45 -19.52
C LEU A 859 -18.81 54.59 -19.03
N ARG A 860 -19.32 55.82 -19.03
CA ARG A 860 -20.72 56.12 -18.75
C ARG A 860 -21.53 56.15 -20.04
N SER A 861 -22.82 55.92 -19.92
CA SER A 861 -23.77 55.91 -21.03
C SER A 861 -23.84 57.23 -21.80
N GLU A 862 -23.53 58.35 -21.15
CA GLU A 862 -23.51 59.67 -21.77
C GLU A 862 -22.18 60.06 -22.42
N ASP A 863 -21.09 59.30 -22.21
CA ASP A 863 -19.75 59.71 -22.65
C ASP A 863 -19.62 59.81 -24.18
N TRP A 864 -20.47 59.13 -24.96
CA TRP A 864 -20.48 59.25 -26.42
C TRP A 864 -21.06 60.59 -26.92
N LEU A 865 -21.78 61.33 -26.06
CA LEU A 865 -22.27 62.69 -26.31
C LEU A 865 -21.29 63.76 -25.81
N VAL A 866 -20.35 63.40 -24.93
CA VAL A 866 -19.37 64.31 -24.34
C VAL A 866 -18.20 64.52 -25.32
N GLU A 867 -17.94 65.78 -25.67
CA GLU A 867 -16.97 66.17 -26.69
C GLU A 867 -15.53 65.73 -26.36
N SER A 868 -15.11 65.88 -25.10
CA SER A 868 -13.78 65.48 -24.62
C SER A 868 -13.57 63.96 -24.66
N SER A 869 -14.59 63.18 -24.29
CA SER A 869 -14.59 61.72 -24.35
C SER A 869 -14.53 61.22 -25.80
N ARG A 870 -15.32 61.80 -26.71
CA ARG A 870 -15.25 61.48 -28.15
C ARG A 870 -13.86 61.72 -28.73
N LYS A 871 -13.27 62.90 -28.48
CA LYS A 871 -11.92 63.23 -28.97
C LYS A 871 -10.85 62.26 -28.47
N LYS A 872 -10.99 61.77 -27.23
CA LYS A 872 -10.05 60.84 -26.62
C LYS A 872 -10.18 59.42 -27.16
N TRP A 873 -11.40 58.92 -27.33
CA TRP A 873 -11.65 57.48 -27.47
C TRP A 873 -12.20 57.02 -28.82
N THR A 874 -12.71 57.91 -29.68
CA THR A 874 -13.35 57.48 -30.93
C THR A 874 -12.39 56.71 -31.83
N VAL A 875 -11.17 57.22 -32.08
CA VAL A 875 -10.21 56.56 -33.00
C VAL A 875 -9.77 55.18 -32.49
N PRO A 876 -9.26 55.02 -31.25
CA PRO A 876 -8.86 53.70 -30.74
C PRO A 876 -10.02 52.68 -30.71
N LEU A 877 -11.23 53.12 -30.37
CA LEU A 877 -12.38 52.22 -30.31
C LEU A 877 -12.91 51.84 -31.69
N SER A 878 -12.88 52.75 -32.68
CA SER A 878 -13.24 52.41 -34.06
C SER A 878 -12.29 51.37 -34.66
N GLU A 879 -10.99 51.49 -34.40
CA GLU A 879 -9.99 50.48 -34.81
C GLU A 879 -10.25 49.12 -34.14
N PHE A 880 -10.57 49.12 -32.85
CA PHE A 880 -10.91 47.90 -32.10
C PHE A 880 -12.15 47.19 -32.68
N PHE A 881 -13.27 47.90 -32.88
CA PHE A 881 -14.48 47.28 -33.41
C PHE A 881 -14.33 46.88 -34.88
N ALA A 882 -13.52 47.58 -35.67
CA ALA A 882 -13.18 47.16 -37.02
C ALA A 882 -12.46 45.80 -37.04
N ALA A 883 -11.54 45.56 -36.09
CA ALA A 883 -10.87 44.27 -35.94
C ALA A 883 -11.83 43.16 -35.45
N CYS A 884 -12.82 43.50 -34.63
CA CYS A 884 -13.79 42.54 -34.10
C CYS A 884 -14.95 42.22 -35.05
N LYS A 885 -15.11 42.94 -36.17
CA LYS A 885 -16.27 42.85 -37.07
C LYS A 885 -16.55 41.44 -37.64
N LYS A 886 -15.55 40.56 -37.71
CA LYS A 886 -15.69 39.18 -38.20
C LYS A 886 -15.83 38.13 -37.08
N ARG A 887 -15.98 38.57 -35.82
CA ARG A 887 -16.13 37.67 -34.67
C ARG A 887 -17.52 37.03 -34.64
N THR A 888 -17.56 35.77 -34.21
CA THR A 888 -18.78 34.99 -33.96
C THR A 888 -18.60 34.21 -32.66
N TYR A 889 -18.70 34.92 -31.54
CA TYR A 889 -18.54 34.41 -30.18
C TYR A 889 -19.53 33.29 -29.87
N GLN A 890 -20.77 33.35 -30.38
CA GLN A 890 -21.76 32.28 -30.14
C GLN A 890 -21.39 30.98 -30.88
N THR A 891 -20.91 31.08 -32.12
CA THR A 891 -20.45 29.93 -32.90
C THR A 891 -19.23 29.30 -32.26
N GLU A 892 -18.26 30.12 -31.85
CA GLU A 892 -17.08 29.69 -31.11
C GLU A 892 -17.48 28.95 -29.83
N ALA A 893 -18.43 29.51 -29.06
CA ALA A 893 -18.92 28.91 -27.82
C ALA A 893 -19.56 27.53 -28.04
N ASN A 894 -20.43 27.43 -29.04
CA ASN A 894 -21.09 26.18 -29.40
C ASN A 894 -20.09 25.10 -29.82
N ALA A 895 -19.08 25.47 -30.62
CA ALA A 895 -18.04 24.56 -31.08
C ALA A 895 -17.18 24.06 -29.90
N HIS A 896 -16.71 24.96 -29.04
CA HIS A 896 -15.95 24.62 -27.83
C HIS A 896 -16.75 23.74 -26.88
N ARG A 897 -18.01 24.07 -26.62
CA ARG A 897 -18.87 23.28 -25.74
C ARG A 897 -19.03 21.85 -26.27
N THR A 898 -19.34 21.71 -27.56
CA THR A 898 -19.54 20.39 -28.17
C THR A 898 -18.27 19.55 -28.09
N TYR A 899 -17.13 20.14 -28.45
CA TYR A 899 -15.82 19.50 -28.41
C TYR A 899 -15.40 19.10 -27.00
N LEU A 900 -15.38 20.06 -26.07
CA LEU A 900 -14.92 19.84 -24.69
C LEU A 900 -15.84 18.86 -23.96
N ARG A 901 -17.17 18.96 -24.13
CA ARG A 901 -18.08 17.98 -23.52
C ARG A 901 -17.85 16.58 -24.07
N ALA A 902 -17.68 16.41 -25.38
CA ALA A 902 -17.40 15.09 -25.95
C ALA A 902 -16.10 14.49 -25.41
N ALA A 903 -15.02 15.30 -25.35
CA ALA A 903 -13.72 14.86 -24.85
C ALA A 903 -13.74 14.56 -23.34
N ILE A 904 -14.32 15.45 -22.53
CA ILE A 904 -14.38 15.31 -21.06
C ILE A 904 -15.33 14.19 -20.65
N THR A 905 -16.48 14.01 -21.32
CA THR A 905 -17.44 12.94 -21.01
C THR A 905 -16.88 11.56 -21.35
N ALA A 906 -16.05 11.45 -22.40
CA ALA A 906 -15.31 10.22 -22.68
C ALA A 906 -14.37 9.84 -21.51
N GLY A 907 -13.90 10.85 -20.78
CA GLY A 907 -13.11 10.68 -19.57
C GLY A 907 -11.65 10.32 -19.84
N LEU A 908 -10.95 9.98 -18.78
CA LEU A 908 -9.55 9.58 -18.81
C LEU A 908 -9.45 8.14 -18.36
N LYS A 909 -8.65 7.33 -19.07
CA LYS A 909 -8.43 5.92 -18.73
C LYS A 909 -6.94 5.66 -18.56
N PHE A 910 -6.61 4.89 -17.53
CA PHE A 910 -5.23 4.48 -17.26
C PHE A 910 -4.77 3.41 -18.26
N ALA A 911 -3.62 3.66 -18.90
CA ALA A 911 -3.06 2.83 -19.97
C ALA A 911 -1.74 2.13 -19.58
N GLY A 912 -1.19 2.41 -18.39
CA GLY A 912 0.09 1.86 -17.94
C GLY A 912 1.02 2.96 -17.44
N TYR A 913 2.34 2.80 -17.63
CA TYR A 913 3.32 3.76 -17.12
C TYR A 913 4.59 3.85 -17.98
N VAL A 914 5.39 4.89 -17.74
CA VAL A 914 6.71 5.10 -18.33
C VAL A 914 7.75 4.43 -17.42
N GLU A 915 8.50 3.46 -17.91
CA GLU A 915 9.57 2.80 -17.16
C GLU A 915 10.77 3.76 -16.97
N SER A 916 11.71 3.40 -16.09
CA SER A 916 12.88 4.24 -15.78
C SER A 916 13.83 4.47 -16.96
N ASP A 917 13.77 3.61 -17.98
CA ASP A 917 14.48 3.75 -19.26
C ASP A 917 13.71 4.60 -20.30
N LEU A 918 12.59 5.22 -19.90
CA LEU A 918 11.69 6.02 -20.72
C LEU A 918 10.92 5.23 -21.78
N THR A 919 10.85 3.90 -21.67
CA THR A 919 9.95 3.08 -22.50
C THR A 919 8.56 2.96 -21.88
N LEU A 920 7.53 2.73 -22.69
CA LEU A 920 6.16 2.56 -22.20
C LEU A 920 5.86 1.11 -21.83
N SER A 921 5.40 0.89 -20.61
CA SER A 921 4.82 -0.36 -20.13
C SER A 921 3.29 -0.25 -20.16
N LEU A 922 2.67 -0.75 -21.24
CA LEU A 922 1.24 -0.57 -21.51
C LEU A 922 0.40 -1.81 -21.12
N ASN A 923 -0.72 -1.54 -20.46
CA ASN A 923 -1.76 -2.53 -20.20
C ASN A 923 -2.55 -2.87 -21.49
N GLN A 924 -3.46 -3.85 -21.42
CA GLN A 924 -4.21 -4.31 -22.60
C GLN A 924 -5.03 -3.18 -23.26
N GLN A 925 -5.57 -2.25 -22.48
CA GLN A 925 -6.39 -1.15 -22.99
C GLN A 925 -5.52 -0.08 -23.69
N GLY A 926 -4.39 0.29 -23.08
CA GLY A 926 -3.46 1.28 -23.64
C GLY A 926 -2.83 0.85 -24.96
N ARG A 927 -2.65 -0.46 -25.18
CA ARG A 927 -2.12 -0.99 -26.45
C ARG A 927 -3.01 -0.68 -27.66
N GLY A 928 -4.32 -0.62 -27.46
CA GLY A 928 -5.29 -0.30 -28.52
C GLY A 928 -5.48 1.20 -28.76
N ALA A 929 -4.96 2.06 -27.89
CA ALA A 929 -5.09 3.51 -28.02
C ALA A 929 -4.00 4.07 -28.95
N ALA A 930 -4.39 4.86 -29.94
CA ALA A 930 -3.47 5.49 -30.89
C ALA A 930 -2.71 6.69 -30.29
N GLU A 931 -3.34 7.42 -29.36
CA GLU A 931 -2.77 8.58 -28.68
C GLU A 931 -2.71 8.31 -27.17
N LEU A 932 -1.51 8.47 -26.60
CA LEU A 932 -1.23 8.28 -25.19
C LEU A 932 -0.77 9.60 -24.56
N TRP A 933 -1.07 9.80 -23.29
CA TRP A 933 -0.78 11.02 -22.56
C TRP A 933 0.03 10.70 -21.30
N VAL A 934 1.15 11.38 -21.13
CA VAL A 934 2.08 11.21 -20.00
C VAL A 934 2.42 12.56 -19.36
N LEU A 935 3.06 12.56 -18.20
CA LEU A 935 3.60 13.76 -17.57
C LEU A 935 4.94 14.10 -18.23
N GLY A 936 5.03 15.28 -18.82
CA GLY A 936 6.26 15.83 -19.40
C GLY A 936 7.22 16.37 -18.34
N LYS A 937 8.51 16.46 -18.70
CA LYS A 937 9.57 17.05 -17.86
C LYS A 937 9.33 18.54 -17.56
N GLU A 938 8.62 19.24 -18.43
CA GLU A 938 8.29 20.67 -18.29
C GLU A 938 7.15 20.88 -17.28
N GLY A 939 7.48 20.82 -15.99
CA GLY A 939 6.54 21.12 -14.91
C GLY A 939 5.40 20.10 -14.74
N GLY A 940 5.55 18.88 -15.26
CA GLY A 940 4.53 17.83 -15.14
C GLY A 940 3.31 18.02 -16.04
N LYS A 941 3.39 18.89 -17.06
CA LYS A 941 2.28 19.12 -17.99
C LYS A 941 2.01 17.86 -18.86
N PRO A 942 0.76 17.62 -19.26
CA PRO A 942 0.44 16.55 -20.21
C PRO A 942 1.26 16.65 -21.50
N LEU A 943 1.85 15.53 -21.90
CA LEU A 943 2.62 15.36 -23.13
C LEU A 943 2.00 14.21 -23.93
N MET A 944 1.68 14.46 -25.20
CA MET A 944 1.19 13.43 -26.10
C MET A 944 2.34 12.55 -26.61
N VAL A 945 2.11 11.24 -26.65
CA VAL A 945 2.99 10.22 -27.25
C VAL A 945 2.17 9.40 -28.23
N ALA A 946 2.60 9.35 -29.49
CA ALA A 946 1.93 8.56 -30.51
C ALA A 946 2.22 7.05 -30.31
N ASN A 947 1.19 6.23 -30.42
CA ASN A 947 1.31 4.78 -30.47
C ASN A 947 1.18 4.29 -31.93
N PRO A 948 2.29 3.87 -32.58
CA PRO A 948 2.30 3.51 -34.01
C PRO A 948 1.63 2.16 -34.33
N SER A 949 1.10 1.41 -33.34
CA SER A 949 0.39 0.14 -33.58
C SER A 949 -0.87 -0.03 -32.73
N PRO A 950 -1.96 0.68 -33.05
CA PRO A 950 -3.24 0.49 -32.37
C PRO A 950 -3.95 -0.82 -32.76
N ALA A 951 -3.52 -1.52 -33.82
CA ALA A 951 -4.11 -2.81 -34.23
C ALA A 951 -3.13 -3.71 -35.02
N GLY A 952 -2.96 -4.97 -34.58
CA GLY A 952 -2.55 -6.09 -35.45
C GLY A 952 -1.06 -6.40 -35.61
N SER A 953 -0.13 -5.62 -35.08
CA SER A 953 1.30 -5.96 -35.09
C SER A 953 1.66 -6.87 -33.91
N SER A 954 1.98 -8.15 -34.19
CA SER A 954 2.55 -9.08 -33.21
C SER A 954 3.99 -8.76 -32.80
N THR A 955 4.58 -7.71 -33.40
CA THR A 955 5.90 -7.20 -33.04
C THR A 955 5.76 -6.08 -32.01
N PHE A 956 6.23 -6.36 -30.79
CA PHE A 956 6.38 -5.38 -29.71
C PHE A 956 7.39 -4.31 -30.12
N SER A 957 6.92 -3.16 -30.61
CA SER A 957 7.78 -1.99 -30.72
C SER A 957 7.93 -1.37 -29.32
N HIS A 958 9.17 -1.25 -28.84
CA HIS A 958 9.46 -0.44 -27.65
C HIS A 958 9.13 1.01 -27.96
N ILE A 959 7.99 1.50 -27.46
CA ILE A 959 7.62 2.91 -27.58
C ILE A 959 8.42 3.68 -26.53
N SER A 960 9.21 4.67 -26.97
CA SER A 960 10.00 5.52 -26.08
C SER A 960 9.38 6.92 -25.97
N ALA A 961 9.38 7.47 -24.76
CA ALA A 961 8.86 8.80 -24.43
C ALA A 961 9.97 9.68 -23.81
N PRO A 962 10.93 10.17 -24.60
CA PRO A 962 12.12 10.87 -24.09
C PRO A 962 11.81 12.18 -23.34
N GLY A 963 10.69 12.82 -23.65
CA GLY A 963 10.20 14.03 -22.99
C GLY A 963 9.41 13.79 -21.69
N ALA A 964 9.13 12.53 -21.34
CA ALA A 964 8.33 12.17 -20.18
C ALA A 964 9.16 12.11 -18.88
N LEU A 965 8.48 12.23 -17.75
CA LEU A 965 9.05 11.90 -16.45
C LEU A 965 9.17 10.36 -16.30
N PRO A 966 10.27 9.85 -15.74
CA PRO A 966 10.38 8.43 -15.39
C PRO A 966 9.27 8.06 -14.41
N LEU A 967 8.67 6.89 -14.57
CA LEU A 967 7.53 6.42 -13.77
C LEU A 967 6.26 7.26 -13.95
N SER A 968 6.15 8.05 -15.02
CA SER A 968 4.90 8.76 -15.29
C SER A 968 3.76 7.78 -15.53
N PRO A 969 2.57 7.97 -14.94
CA PRO A 969 1.39 7.27 -15.41
C PRO A 969 1.13 7.61 -16.88
N VAL A 970 0.61 6.65 -17.62
CA VAL A 970 0.19 6.78 -19.01
C VAL A 970 -1.33 6.72 -19.04
N PHE A 971 -1.94 7.66 -19.75
CA PHE A 971 -3.38 7.74 -19.91
C PHE A 971 -3.77 7.77 -21.38
N TYR A 972 -5.04 7.50 -21.66
CA TYR A 972 -5.65 7.77 -22.95
C TYR A 972 -7.07 8.29 -22.76
N VAL A 973 -7.57 8.98 -23.77
CA VAL A 973 -8.96 9.45 -23.85
C VAL A 973 -9.69 8.53 -24.82
N PRO A 974 -10.79 7.86 -24.42
CA PRO A 974 -11.54 6.95 -25.28
C PRO A 974 -12.47 7.73 -26.23
N ALA A 975 -11.95 8.78 -26.87
CA ALA A 975 -12.60 9.54 -27.91
C ALA A 975 -11.63 9.74 -29.08
N ASP A 976 -12.15 9.71 -30.30
CA ASP A 976 -11.35 10.01 -31.49
C ASP A 976 -11.06 11.51 -31.56
N ARG A 977 -9.87 11.90 -31.08
CA ARG A 977 -9.41 13.30 -31.09
C ARG A 977 -9.44 13.90 -32.49
N GLN A 978 -9.02 13.14 -33.51
CA GLN A 978 -8.96 13.64 -34.89
C GLN A 978 -10.36 13.86 -35.48
N ALA A 979 -11.34 13.01 -35.15
CA ALA A 979 -12.73 13.26 -35.49
C ALA A 979 -13.29 14.50 -34.78
N LEU A 980 -13.03 14.65 -33.49
CA LEU A 980 -13.47 15.82 -32.72
C LEU A 980 -12.84 17.12 -33.23
N LEU A 981 -11.55 17.11 -33.60
CA LEU A 981 -10.87 18.26 -34.18
C LEU A 981 -11.43 18.64 -35.56
N ARG A 982 -11.81 17.65 -36.38
CA ARG A 982 -12.50 17.92 -37.66
C ARG A 982 -13.86 18.56 -37.45
N GLN A 983 -14.69 18.01 -36.56
CA GLN A 983 -15.99 18.58 -36.20
C GLN A 983 -15.87 20.00 -35.66
N TYR A 984 -14.88 20.26 -34.81
CA TYR A 984 -14.60 21.59 -34.28
C TYR A 984 -14.25 22.59 -35.41
N LYS A 985 -13.36 22.21 -36.34
CA LYS A 985 -12.98 23.06 -37.49
C LYS A 985 -14.14 23.28 -38.47
N GLU A 986 -14.96 22.26 -38.70
CA GLU A 986 -16.17 22.37 -39.52
C GLU A 986 -17.19 23.33 -38.90
N ALA A 987 -17.41 23.24 -37.58
CA ALA A 987 -18.32 24.14 -36.86
C ALA A 987 -17.87 25.60 -36.94
N LEU A 988 -16.57 25.86 -36.88
CA LEU A 988 -16.02 27.21 -37.03
C LEU A 988 -16.02 27.74 -38.46
N SER A 989 -15.97 26.87 -39.47
CA SER A 989 -15.97 27.28 -40.90
C SER A 989 -17.38 27.43 -41.49
N ALA A 990 -18.37 26.69 -40.98
CA ALA A 990 -19.76 26.73 -41.42
C ALA A 990 -20.45 28.09 -41.19
N SER A 991 -19.91 28.97 -40.34
CA SER A 991 -20.44 30.31 -40.08
C SER A 991 -20.15 31.33 -41.19
N GLY A 992 -19.36 30.97 -42.22
CA GLY A 992 -19.10 31.84 -43.38
C GLY A 992 -18.27 33.08 -43.08
N THR A 993 -17.68 33.22 -41.89
CA THR A 993 -17.05 34.48 -41.44
C THR A 993 -15.60 34.68 -41.88
N GLY A 994 -14.94 33.66 -42.46
CA GLY A 994 -13.55 33.76 -42.92
C GLY A 994 -12.56 34.17 -41.82
N SER A 995 -12.95 34.07 -40.55
CA SER A 995 -12.09 34.26 -39.38
C SER A 995 -11.41 32.93 -39.07
N ASP A 996 -10.10 32.88 -39.27
CA ASP A 996 -9.23 31.75 -38.91
C ASP A 996 -9.11 31.72 -37.37
N LEU A 997 -10.19 31.32 -36.69
CA LEU A 997 -10.26 31.16 -35.23
C LEU A 997 -9.43 29.95 -34.83
N LYS A 998 -8.11 30.14 -34.78
CA LYS A 998 -7.20 29.14 -34.23
C LYS A 998 -7.40 29.06 -32.71
N PRO A 999 -7.44 27.85 -32.13
CA PRO A 999 -7.36 27.66 -30.69
C PRO A 999 -6.21 28.46 -30.08
N PHE A 1000 -6.43 29.10 -28.93
CA PHE A 1000 -5.36 29.86 -28.31
C PHE A 1000 -4.37 28.93 -27.60
N SER A 1001 -3.11 29.35 -27.55
CA SER A 1001 -2.07 28.61 -26.85
C SER A 1001 -2.36 28.59 -25.35
N GLY A 1002 -2.72 27.41 -24.81
CA GLY A 1002 -2.91 27.20 -23.36
C GLY A 1002 -4.34 26.89 -22.93
N GLU A 1003 -5.32 26.90 -23.83
CA GLU A 1003 -6.73 26.63 -23.49
C GLU A 1003 -6.98 25.15 -23.20
N SER A 1004 -6.61 24.31 -24.16
CA SER A 1004 -6.78 22.87 -24.09
C SER A 1004 -5.63 22.22 -24.86
N LEU A 1005 -4.77 21.49 -24.16
CA LEU A 1005 -3.69 20.75 -24.79
C LEU A 1005 -4.25 19.66 -25.73
N PHE A 1006 -5.42 19.12 -25.39
CA PHE A 1006 -6.15 18.19 -26.26
C PHE A 1006 -6.61 18.84 -27.57
N LEU A 1007 -6.79 20.17 -27.60
CA LEU A 1007 -7.17 20.93 -28.80
C LEU A 1007 -5.96 21.44 -29.59
N THR A 1008 -4.87 21.82 -28.89
CA THR A 1008 -3.77 22.58 -29.47
C THR A 1008 -2.50 21.78 -29.75
N GLN A 1009 -2.27 20.64 -29.08
CA GLN A 1009 -1.09 19.82 -29.40
C GLN A 1009 -1.26 19.15 -30.78
N PRO A 1010 -0.19 19.05 -31.59
CA PRO A 1010 -0.22 18.45 -32.92
C PRO A 1010 -0.55 16.97 -32.89
#